data_AF-E3HDE7-F1
#
_entry.id   AF-E3HDE7-F1
#
_cell.length_a   1.000
_cell.length_b   1.000
_cell.length_c   1.000
_cell.angle_alpha   90.00
_cell.angle_beta   90.00
_cell.angle_gamma   90.00
#
_symmetry.space_group_name_H-M   'P 1'
#
loop_
_entity.id
_entity.type
_entity.pdbx_description
1 polymer ?
#
loop_
_entity_poly.entity_id
_entity_poly.type
_entity_poly.pdbx_seq_one_letter_code
_entity_poly.pdbx_strand_id
1 'polypeptide(L)'
;MHLNKEQEKISYTKPSGPMLVKGIAGSGKTTVGVNRIPFLLNNYCFEPDDMVLLMTYNKTLVNYMGYLYGKIEKEYKKNYPTLFELPRDRVKITTIDGLIYPYYLKYCKKNNKKYSTDIGNSEKFSIIGDYLEKLSKEYGGISLLNQNNLKFLYDEIEWIKSCNYNEEEYQNADRLGATKYDEHNHRLPKNSKIRKAIYSLMELYSKELLNRNRVDFNDVRRIALETMDEYTVNKFTHIIIDESQDLSKLQLELLKKVYNKKEYSSITFLFDCAQSIYSQSWLGNKRNFTTIGFNMAGRSKTLSKNFRTTTQISQAAYSLLEKSHDIIDDENYVKPYLIDRQGDYPVYRHFSTESQEMDYLIKLIKNELSDYKMNEIVIVGRSRIQLENAKQIMKNNNISCEIIDRDNSDFEKDAVRLMTMHSVKGIESKVVILINVNEGIVPFYSSKDEKIREFEEVTEKKLFYVGMTRATEILYITSSVKPSKFIQEINSKYLRFDKKSQIRGMYNLSVDEYKFKENIINIYSPEEKVRQWVINELINNYRYPLELIEIEYPVIMGSKKGFVDIAVSRYENGKKKTFIYIEVKSIQKGIEEARNQVLSYASVSKNIEYCMITDGTALEVFDSSREPKGDIPIFNMEMMPSKADINIALDLEKNRELILFKDEDGSMEVDFGGISERYPSEEVFSMPIYGKVSGDVPVFMNSEENESFYLPKELVKDESGFFLRVRGDSMKNADIDDGDLVLLRQDLDPKSGDIIAVAIDGEATLKRLMKMRNAIILLPENPEYEEIYINEQDVNLLGIASIAIKKNKN
;
A
#
# COMPACT_ATOMS: atom_id res chain seq x y z
N MET A 1 11.92 -23.57 5.54
CA MET A 1 11.12 -22.32 5.38
C MET A 1 10.27 -22.52 4.14
N HIS A 2 8.94 -22.56 4.22
CA HIS A 2 8.12 -22.98 3.08
C HIS A 2 7.97 -21.85 2.05
N LEU A 3 8.45 -22.09 0.84
CA LEU A 3 8.22 -21.23 -0.31
C LEU A 3 6.85 -21.56 -0.91
N ASN A 4 6.17 -20.57 -1.48
CA ASN A 4 5.00 -20.87 -2.32
C ASN A 4 5.43 -21.37 -3.72
N LYS A 5 4.49 -21.92 -4.50
CA LYS A 5 4.77 -22.45 -5.85
C LYS A 5 5.44 -21.43 -6.79
N GLU A 6 5.08 -20.14 -6.73
CA GLU A 6 5.70 -19.09 -7.56
C GLU A 6 7.16 -18.84 -7.16
N GLN A 7 7.41 -18.71 -5.86
CA GLN A 7 8.73 -18.49 -5.28
C GLN A 7 9.63 -19.70 -5.55
N GLU A 8 9.13 -20.94 -5.38
CA GLU A 8 9.86 -22.17 -5.73
C GLU A 8 10.24 -22.18 -7.21
N LYS A 9 9.28 -21.91 -8.10
CA LYS A 9 9.52 -21.89 -9.54
C LYS A 9 10.62 -20.90 -9.92
N ILE A 10 10.64 -19.71 -9.29
CA ILE A 10 11.69 -18.71 -9.52
C ILE A 10 13.02 -19.13 -8.91
N SER A 11 13.03 -19.60 -7.66
CA SER A 11 14.23 -20.05 -6.95
C SER A 11 14.96 -21.17 -7.71
N TYR A 12 14.21 -22.09 -8.33
CA TYR A 12 14.73 -23.23 -9.08
C TYR A 12 14.79 -23.03 -10.60
N THR A 13 14.60 -21.81 -11.09
CA THR A 13 14.74 -21.51 -12.53
C THR A 13 16.19 -21.70 -12.98
N LYS A 14 16.41 -22.45 -14.08
CA LYS A 14 17.74 -22.64 -14.69
C LYS A 14 18.46 -21.30 -14.94
N PRO A 15 19.75 -21.16 -14.60
CA PRO A 15 20.51 -19.95 -14.92
C PRO A 15 20.72 -19.82 -16.43
N SER A 16 20.49 -18.62 -16.95
CA SER A 16 20.63 -18.31 -18.38
C SER A 16 21.03 -16.84 -18.60
N GLY A 17 22.08 -16.39 -17.90
CA GLY A 17 22.50 -14.98 -17.91
C GLY A 17 21.64 -14.08 -17.02
N PRO A 18 21.49 -12.77 -17.36
CA PRO A 18 20.72 -11.81 -16.58
C PRO A 18 19.22 -12.14 -16.55
N MET A 19 18.61 -12.06 -15.37
CA MET A 19 17.20 -12.30 -15.09
C MET A 19 16.66 -11.21 -14.14
N LEU A 20 15.43 -10.77 -14.37
CA LEU A 20 14.75 -9.78 -13.52
C LEU A 20 13.60 -10.45 -12.76
N VAL A 21 13.57 -10.31 -11.44
CA VAL A 21 12.46 -10.75 -10.60
C VAL A 21 11.81 -9.50 -10.01
N LYS A 22 10.69 -9.10 -10.61
CA LYS A 22 9.89 -7.96 -10.16
C LYS A 22 8.94 -8.41 -9.07
N GLY A 23 8.70 -7.59 -8.06
CA GLY A 23 7.65 -7.89 -7.10
C GLY A 23 7.37 -6.77 -6.13
N ILE A 24 6.25 -6.88 -5.44
CA ILE A 24 5.78 -5.88 -4.48
C ILE A 24 6.49 -5.98 -3.12
N ALA A 25 6.26 -5.00 -2.25
CA ALA A 25 6.73 -5.04 -0.87
C ALA A 25 6.19 -6.31 -0.16
N GLY A 26 7.06 -7.00 0.57
CA GLY A 26 6.65 -8.19 1.31
C GLY A 26 6.43 -9.46 0.49
N SER A 27 6.76 -9.48 -0.82
CA SER A 27 6.53 -10.67 -1.66
C SER A 27 7.54 -11.82 -1.52
N GLY A 28 8.48 -11.71 -0.59
CA GLY A 28 9.51 -12.73 -0.36
C GLY A 28 10.65 -12.72 -1.39
N LYS A 29 10.91 -11.59 -2.07
CA LYS A 29 12.04 -11.44 -3.00
C LYS A 29 13.38 -11.87 -2.39
N THR A 30 13.71 -11.35 -1.21
CA THR A 30 14.91 -11.72 -0.46
C THR A 30 14.94 -13.22 -0.18
N THR A 31 13.82 -13.81 0.23
CA THR A 31 13.68 -15.26 0.48
C THR A 31 13.96 -16.06 -0.79
N VAL A 32 13.44 -15.64 -1.95
CA VAL A 32 13.72 -16.27 -3.26
C VAL A 32 15.21 -16.20 -3.59
N GLY A 33 15.83 -15.04 -3.37
CA GLY A 33 17.28 -14.83 -3.58
C GLY A 33 18.14 -15.76 -2.73
N VAL A 34 17.84 -15.87 -1.43
CA VAL A 34 18.59 -16.74 -0.52
C VAL A 34 18.36 -18.22 -0.85
N ASN A 35 17.12 -18.65 -1.11
CA ASN A 35 16.80 -20.05 -1.47
C ASN A 35 17.37 -20.48 -2.82
N ARG A 36 17.72 -19.53 -3.69
CA ARG A 36 18.38 -19.81 -4.96
C ARG A 36 19.85 -20.20 -4.78
N ILE A 37 20.52 -19.81 -3.69
CA ILE A 37 21.95 -20.10 -3.47
C ILE A 37 22.23 -21.62 -3.44
N PRO A 38 21.58 -22.43 -2.59
CA PRO A 38 21.83 -23.88 -2.58
C PRO A 38 21.52 -24.55 -3.91
N PHE A 39 20.48 -24.11 -4.62
CA PHE A 39 20.16 -24.61 -5.94
C PHE A 39 21.29 -24.38 -6.95
N LEU A 40 21.86 -23.17 -6.97
CA LEU A 40 22.98 -22.83 -7.85
C LEU A 40 24.25 -23.60 -7.47
N LEU A 41 24.58 -23.68 -6.18
CA LEU A 41 25.75 -24.42 -5.71
C LEU A 41 25.72 -25.90 -6.10
N ASN A 42 24.58 -26.54 -5.93
CA ASN A 42 24.46 -27.99 -6.15
C ASN A 42 24.30 -28.37 -7.62
N ASN A 43 23.76 -27.47 -8.46
CA ASN A 43 23.39 -27.81 -9.85
C ASN A 43 24.17 -27.03 -10.91
N TYR A 44 24.91 -25.98 -10.54
CA TYR A 44 25.56 -25.06 -11.49
C TYR A 44 26.91 -24.49 -11.00
N CYS A 45 27.50 -25.06 -9.94
CA CYS A 45 28.84 -24.68 -9.46
C CYS A 45 29.78 -25.89 -9.42
N PHE A 46 30.11 -26.43 -10.58
CA PHE A 46 30.92 -27.65 -10.72
C PHE A 46 32.42 -27.35 -10.75
N GLU A 47 32.82 -26.21 -11.31
CA GLU A 47 34.23 -25.86 -11.44
C GLU A 47 34.83 -25.36 -10.12
N PRO A 48 36.15 -25.50 -9.90
CA PRO A 48 36.81 -25.01 -8.70
C PRO A 48 36.67 -23.50 -8.46
N ASP A 49 36.55 -22.72 -9.54
CA ASP A 49 36.39 -21.26 -9.52
C ASP A 49 34.92 -20.80 -9.47
N ASP A 50 33.96 -21.73 -9.42
CA ASP A 50 32.54 -21.38 -9.34
C ASP A 50 32.15 -20.86 -7.96
N MET A 51 31.66 -19.62 -7.94
CA MET A 51 31.32 -18.88 -6.73
C MET A 51 29.97 -18.20 -6.88
N VAL A 52 29.23 -18.11 -5.77
CA VAL A 52 27.95 -17.39 -5.68
C VAL A 52 28.11 -16.13 -4.83
N LEU A 53 27.68 -14.99 -5.37
CA LEU A 53 27.62 -13.72 -4.66
C LEU A 53 26.16 -13.33 -4.43
N LEU A 54 25.77 -13.15 -3.16
CA LEU A 54 24.55 -12.46 -2.80
C LEU A 54 24.90 -11.05 -2.32
N MET A 55 24.26 -10.06 -2.94
CA MET A 55 24.44 -8.67 -2.60
C MET A 55 23.16 -8.02 -2.11
N THR A 56 23.33 -7.03 -1.26
CA THR A 56 22.27 -6.13 -0.82
C THR A 56 22.79 -4.69 -0.76
N TYR A 57 21.88 -3.73 -0.75
CA TYR A 57 22.23 -2.32 -0.57
C TYR A 57 22.61 -2.00 0.88
N ASN A 58 21.99 -2.66 1.87
CA ASN A 58 22.13 -2.31 3.29
C ASN A 58 22.98 -3.33 4.06
N LYS A 59 23.96 -2.87 4.83
CA LYS A 59 24.79 -3.72 5.71
C LYS A 59 23.96 -4.51 6.72
N THR A 60 22.88 -3.94 7.27
CA THR A 60 22.00 -4.65 8.22
C THR A 60 21.43 -5.93 7.60
N LEU A 61 21.06 -5.88 6.31
CA LEU A 61 20.49 -7.01 5.60
C LEU A 61 21.52 -8.13 5.33
N VAL A 62 22.82 -7.82 5.28
CA VAL A 62 23.89 -8.82 5.09
C VAL A 62 23.84 -9.86 6.22
N ASN A 63 23.76 -9.42 7.47
CA ASN A 63 23.73 -10.31 8.63
C ASN A 63 22.46 -11.17 8.64
N TYR A 64 21.31 -10.56 8.34
CA TYR A 64 20.04 -11.27 8.26
C TYR A 64 20.03 -12.32 7.13
N MET A 65 20.51 -11.98 5.95
CA MET A 65 20.66 -12.91 4.83
C MET A 65 21.61 -14.05 5.16
N GLY A 66 22.72 -13.77 5.85
CA GLY A 66 23.65 -14.79 6.34
C GLY A 66 22.99 -15.77 7.31
N TYR A 67 22.17 -15.26 8.23
CA TYR A 67 21.37 -16.09 9.14
C TYR A 67 20.35 -16.96 8.40
N LEU A 68 19.58 -16.38 7.46
CA LEU A 68 18.61 -17.12 6.64
C LEU A 68 19.29 -18.22 5.82
N TYR A 69 20.41 -17.89 5.18
CA TYR A 69 21.19 -18.84 4.40
C TYR A 69 21.66 -20.01 5.27
N GLY A 70 22.21 -19.73 6.46
CA GLY A 70 22.66 -20.78 7.39
C GLY A 70 21.55 -21.72 7.85
N LYS A 71 20.29 -21.25 7.93
CA LYS A 71 19.13 -22.11 8.19
C LYS A 71 18.78 -22.99 6.98
N ILE A 72 18.68 -22.37 5.80
CA ILE A 72 18.30 -23.05 4.56
C ILE A 72 19.34 -24.10 4.18
N GLU A 73 20.63 -23.79 4.33
CA GLU A 73 21.72 -24.73 4.02
C GLU A 73 21.62 -26.01 4.87
N LYS A 74 21.30 -25.89 6.17
CA LYS A 74 21.11 -27.04 7.06
C LYS A 74 19.92 -27.90 6.64
N GLU A 75 18.81 -27.27 6.28
CA GLU A 75 17.60 -27.93 5.81
C GLU A 75 17.86 -28.66 4.48
N TYR A 76 18.57 -28.01 3.55
CA TYR A 76 18.91 -28.57 2.24
C TYR A 76 19.82 -29.79 2.37
N LYS A 77 20.86 -29.73 3.23
CA LYS A 77 21.76 -30.87 3.50
C LYS A 77 21.03 -32.08 4.10
N LYS A 78 19.98 -31.85 4.89
CA LYS A 78 19.16 -32.92 5.47
C LYS A 78 18.33 -33.64 4.39
N ASN A 79 17.79 -32.89 3.44
CA ASN A 79 16.88 -33.42 2.41
C ASN A 79 17.63 -33.95 1.18
N TYR A 80 18.82 -33.41 0.90
CA TYR A 80 19.65 -33.76 -0.25
C TYR A 80 21.10 -33.98 0.19
N PRO A 81 21.42 -35.11 0.85
CA PRO A 81 22.80 -35.43 1.20
C PRO A 81 23.63 -35.59 -0.09
N THR A 82 24.52 -34.63 -0.36
CA THR A 82 25.44 -34.71 -1.49
C THR A 82 26.53 -35.74 -1.21
N LEU A 83 26.92 -36.53 -2.23
CA LEU A 83 28.02 -37.50 -2.11
C LEU A 83 29.39 -36.83 -1.85
N PHE A 84 29.50 -35.54 -2.14
CA PHE A 84 30.68 -34.71 -1.95
C PHE A 84 30.34 -33.51 -1.05
N GLU A 85 31.22 -33.21 -0.10
CA GLU A 85 31.08 -32.04 0.77
C GLU A 85 31.52 -30.79 -0.02
N LEU A 86 30.57 -29.93 -0.39
CA LEU A 86 30.90 -28.66 -1.04
C LEU A 86 31.70 -27.76 -0.07
N PRO A 87 32.79 -27.12 -0.51
CA PRO A 87 33.55 -26.19 0.33
C PRO A 87 32.67 -25.03 0.82
N ARG A 88 32.68 -24.74 2.13
CA ARG A 88 31.84 -23.69 2.76
C ARG A 88 32.14 -22.28 2.24
N ASP A 89 33.29 -22.06 1.61
CA ASP A 89 33.76 -20.74 1.19
C ASP A 89 33.27 -20.30 -0.20
N ARG A 90 32.37 -21.06 -0.84
CA ARG A 90 31.87 -20.72 -2.21
C ARG A 90 30.78 -19.65 -2.27
N VAL A 91 30.31 -19.18 -1.12
CA VAL A 91 29.26 -18.14 -1.02
C VAL A 91 29.82 -16.89 -0.37
N LYS A 92 29.60 -15.75 -1.00
CA LYS A 92 29.88 -14.44 -0.40
C LYS A 92 28.58 -13.65 -0.26
N ILE A 93 28.30 -13.16 0.94
CA ILE A 93 27.17 -12.27 1.23
C ILE A 93 27.76 -10.93 1.69
N THR A 94 27.48 -9.84 0.97
CA THR A 94 28.08 -8.52 1.26
C THR A 94 27.24 -7.39 0.66
N THR A 95 27.53 -6.14 1.02
CA THR A 95 27.10 -4.99 0.21
C THR A 95 28.03 -4.78 -0.98
N ILE A 96 27.55 -4.07 -2.00
CA ILE A 96 28.38 -3.69 -3.14
C ILE A 96 29.55 -2.79 -2.70
N ASP A 97 29.31 -1.83 -1.82
CA ASP A 97 30.36 -0.97 -1.29
C ASP A 97 31.37 -1.80 -0.45
N GLY A 98 30.91 -2.80 0.31
CA GLY A 98 31.77 -3.74 1.03
C GLY A 98 32.62 -4.62 0.09
N LEU A 99 32.13 -4.95 -1.10
CA LEU A 99 32.87 -5.72 -2.10
C LEU A 99 34.02 -4.92 -2.71
N ILE A 100 33.82 -3.62 -2.94
CA ILE A 100 34.75 -2.76 -3.69
C ILE A 100 35.72 -1.99 -2.79
N TYR A 101 35.33 -1.70 -1.54
CA TYR A 101 36.14 -0.91 -0.60
C TYR A 101 37.59 -1.42 -0.43
N PRO A 102 37.87 -2.74 -0.44
CA PRO A 102 39.25 -3.23 -0.42
C PRO A 102 40.13 -2.72 -1.57
N TYR A 103 39.57 -2.47 -2.76
CA TYR A 103 40.34 -1.94 -3.90
C TYR A 103 40.66 -0.45 -3.71
N TYR A 104 39.74 0.32 -3.13
CA TYR A 104 40.04 1.69 -2.70
C TYR A 104 41.16 1.74 -1.65
N LEU A 105 41.16 0.82 -0.67
CA LEU A 105 42.25 0.74 0.30
C LEU A 105 43.60 0.39 -0.35
N LYS A 106 43.62 -0.47 -1.37
CA LYS A 106 44.83 -0.76 -2.16
C LYS A 106 45.36 0.49 -2.85
N TYR A 107 44.49 1.30 -3.45
CA TYR A 107 44.86 2.60 -4.04
C TYR A 107 45.48 3.54 -2.99
N CYS A 108 44.84 3.70 -1.84
CA CYS A 108 45.34 4.54 -0.75
C CYS A 108 46.72 4.08 -0.28
N LYS A 109 46.92 2.76 -0.12
CA LYS A 109 48.20 2.17 0.26
C LYS A 109 49.28 2.40 -0.81
N LYS A 110 48.96 2.20 -2.10
CA LYS A 110 49.87 2.40 -3.24
C LYS A 110 50.35 3.86 -3.31
N ASN A 111 49.45 4.81 -3.07
CA ASN A 111 49.75 6.24 -3.17
C ASN A 111 50.21 6.89 -1.86
N ASN A 112 50.29 6.11 -0.77
CA ASN A 112 50.58 6.59 0.58
C ASN A 112 49.70 7.81 0.99
N LYS A 113 48.42 7.77 0.64
CA LYS A 113 47.43 8.82 0.94
C LYS A 113 46.25 8.23 1.70
N LYS A 114 45.71 9.02 2.63
CA LYS A 114 44.47 8.70 3.35
C LYS A 114 43.51 9.86 3.16
N TYR A 115 42.34 9.57 2.62
CA TYR A 115 41.28 10.55 2.45
C TYR A 115 40.19 10.33 3.49
N SER A 116 39.56 11.40 3.94
CA SER A 116 38.36 11.30 4.78
C SER A 116 37.10 11.36 3.92
N THR A 117 36.13 10.49 4.22
CA THR A 117 34.81 10.44 3.57
C THR A 117 33.72 11.20 4.32
N ASP A 118 34.04 11.71 5.50
CA ASP A 118 33.12 12.50 6.30
C ASP A 118 33.13 13.96 5.80
N ILE A 119 32.08 14.34 5.08
CA ILE A 119 31.91 15.66 4.47
C ILE A 119 30.52 16.17 4.86
N GLY A 120 30.47 17.21 5.69
CA GLY A 120 29.21 17.81 6.13
C GLY A 120 28.50 18.58 5.02
N ASN A 121 27.17 18.67 5.06
CA ASN A 121 26.39 19.43 4.07
C ASN A 121 26.80 20.90 3.98
N SER A 122 27.16 21.52 5.11
CA SER A 122 27.67 22.89 5.15
C SER A 122 28.94 23.05 4.32
N GLU A 123 29.89 22.10 4.45
CA GLU A 123 31.13 22.09 3.68
C GLU A 123 30.85 21.87 2.19
N LYS A 124 29.98 20.90 1.84
CA LYS A 124 29.59 20.62 0.45
C LYS A 124 29.04 21.87 -0.24
N PHE A 125 28.10 22.54 0.42
CA PHE A 125 27.45 23.72 -0.12
C PHE A 125 28.36 24.95 -0.14
N SER A 126 29.26 25.09 0.83
CA SER A 126 30.30 26.13 0.79
C SER A 126 31.19 25.98 -0.44
N ILE A 127 31.73 24.78 -0.68
CA ILE A 127 32.61 24.52 -1.82
C ILE A 127 31.90 24.83 -3.13
N ILE A 128 30.65 24.37 -3.29
CA ILE A 128 29.86 24.65 -4.50
C ILE A 128 29.67 26.17 -4.64
N GLY A 129 29.25 26.84 -3.57
CA GLY A 129 28.99 28.27 -3.51
C GLY A 129 30.17 29.13 -3.96
N ASP A 130 31.39 28.75 -3.58
CA ASP A 130 32.63 29.47 -3.90
C ASP A 130 32.91 29.56 -5.41
N TYR A 131 32.40 28.61 -6.20
CA TYR A 131 32.64 28.55 -7.66
C TYR A 131 31.49 29.09 -8.51
N LEU A 132 30.31 29.36 -7.93
CA LEU A 132 29.11 29.73 -8.70
C LEU A 132 29.26 31.03 -9.47
N GLU A 133 29.75 32.10 -8.83
CA GLU A 133 29.87 33.41 -9.48
C GLU A 133 30.90 33.38 -10.62
N LYS A 134 32.03 32.70 -10.39
CA LYS A 134 33.08 32.52 -11.38
C LYS A 134 32.55 31.80 -12.62
N LEU A 135 31.93 30.64 -12.43
CA LEU A 135 31.41 29.83 -13.54
C LEU A 135 30.21 30.51 -14.22
N SER A 136 29.35 31.20 -13.47
CA SER A 136 28.25 31.96 -14.05
C SER A 136 28.77 33.00 -15.05
N LYS A 137 29.82 33.76 -14.69
CA LYS A 137 30.45 34.74 -15.59
C LYS A 137 31.13 34.08 -16.79
N GLU A 138 31.91 33.02 -16.56
CA GLU A 138 32.66 32.30 -17.61
C GLU A 138 31.73 31.74 -18.71
N TYR A 139 30.56 31.26 -18.31
CA TYR A 139 29.58 30.65 -19.22
C TYR A 139 28.44 31.59 -19.65
N GLY A 140 28.61 32.92 -19.47
CA GLY A 140 27.71 33.92 -20.05
C GLY A 140 26.48 34.28 -19.21
N GLY A 141 26.61 34.30 -17.89
CA GLY A 141 25.55 34.75 -16.96
C GLY A 141 24.45 33.72 -16.73
N ILE A 142 24.82 32.45 -16.50
CA ILE A 142 23.84 31.38 -16.26
C ILE A 142 23.10 31.63 -14.94
N SER A 143 21.79 31.87 -15.02
CA SER A 143 20.92 32.14 -13.87
C SER A 143 20.83 30.97 -12.89
N LEU A 144 20.96 29.72 -13.36
CA LEU A 144 20.88 28.51 -12.54
C LEU A 144 22.04 28.39 -11.53
N LEU A 145 23.21 28.96 -11.83
CA LEU A 145 24.40 28.93 -10.98
C LEU A 145 24.33 30.04 -9.93
N ASN A 146 23.49 29.86 -8.91
CA ASN A 146 23.31 30.80 -7.81
C ASN A 146 23.11 30.10 -6.45
N GLN A 147 23.24 30.87 -5.37
CA GLN A 147 23.19 30.38 -3.98
C GLN A 147 21.85 29.71 -3.61
N ASN A 148 20.74 30.07 -4.25
CA ASN A 148 19.43 29.48 -3.96
C ASN A 148 19.30 28.05 -4.51
N ASN A 149 20.17 27.66 -5.46
CA ASN A 149 20.11 26.37 -6.16
C ASN A 149 21.15 25.36 -5.67
N LEU A 150 21.83 25.61 -4.54
CA LEU A 150 22.93 24.77 -4.04
C LEU A 150 22.56 23.29 -3.90
N LYS A 151 21.37 23.00 -3.36
CA LYS A 151 20.89 21.62 -3.18
C LYS A 151 20.69 20.92 -4.52
N PHE A 152 19.99 21.56 -5.45
CA PHE A 152 19.79 21.03 -6.81
C PHE A 152 21.13 20.78 -7.53
N LEU A 153 22.06 21.74 -7.47
CA LEU A 153 23.37 21.61 -8.11
C LEU A 153 24.18 20.45 -7.52
N TYR A 154 24.14 20.29 -6.19
CA TYR A 154 24.76 19.15 -5.52
C TYR A 154 24.13 17.82 -5.97
N ASP A 155 22.82 17.75 -6.06
CA ASP A 155 22.11 16.52 -6.49
C ASP A 155 22.45 16.16 -7.95
N GLU A 156 22.61 17.15 -8.82
CA GLU A 156 23.05 16.92 -10.21
C GLU A 156 24.53 16.49 -10.26
N ILE A 157 25.41 17.05 -9.42
CA ILE A 157 26.79 16.58 -9.25
C ILE A 157 26.82 15.11 -8.80
N GLU A 158 26.02 14.75 -7.78
CA GLU A 158 25.91 13.36 -7.34
C GLU A 158 25.39 12.46 -8.46
N TRP A 159 24.42 12.92 -9.24
CA TRP A 159 23.88 12.17 -10.37
C TRP A 159 24.96 11.87 -11.43
N ILE A 160 25.72 12.89 -11.85
CA ILE A 160 26.84 12.75 -12.81
C ILE A 160 27.86 11.72 -12.29
N LYS A 161 28.32 11.88 -11.04
CA LYS A 161 29.32 11.00 -10.43
C LYS A 161 28.79 9.57 -10.26
N SER A 162 27.54 9.40 -9.87
CA SER A 162 26.90 8.07 -9.72
C SER A 162 26.71 7.35 -11.06
N CYS A 163 26.65 8.10 -12.16
CA CYS A 163 26.58 7.58 -13.52
C CYS A 163 27.95 7.33 -14.15
N ASN A 164 29.04 7.80 -13.53
CA ASN A 164 30.39 7.78 -14.06
C ASN A 164 30.46 8.40 -15.48
N TYR A 165 29.71 9.48 -15.72
CA TYR A 165 29.70 10.10 -17.04
C TYR A 165 30.93 10.96 -17.27
N ASN A 166 31.49 10.86 -18.48
CA ASN A 166 32.30 11.92 -19.03
C ASN A 166 31.43 13.09 -19.54
N GLU A 167 32.05 14.20 -19.96
CA GLU A 167 31.30 15.37 -20.43
C GLU A 167 30.36 15.02 -21.58
N GLU A 168 30.84 14.33 -22.61
CA GLU A 168 30.06 13.97 -23.79
C GLU A 168 28.85 13.08 -23.46
N GLU A 169 29.04 12.08 -22.60
CA GLU A 169 27.96 11.22 -22.13
C GLU A 169 26.92 12.03 -21.34
N TYR A 170 27.36 12.89 -20.41
CA TYR A 170 26.45 13.74 -19.64
C TYR A 170 25.69 14.73 -20.53
N GLN A 171 26.34 15.28 -21.56
CA GLN A 171 25.68 16.17 -22.52
C GLN A 171 24.57 15.46 -23.29
N ASN A 172 24.72 14.18 -23.59
CA ASN A 172 23.75 13.40 -24.37
C ASN A 172 22.77 12.58 -23.52
N ALA A 173 23.03 12.42 -22.22
CA ALA A 173 22.25 11.58 -21.33
C ALA A 173 20.79 12.04 -21.19
N ASP A 174 19.89 11.05 -21.18
CA ASP A 174 18.49 11.24 -20.85
C ASP A 174 18.31 11.48 -19.34
N ARG A 175 17.91 12.70 -19.00
CA ARG A 175 17.53 13.07 -17.64
C ARG A 175 15.99 13.07 -17.56
N LEU A 176 15.45 11.88 -17.31
CA LEU A 176 14.00 11.60 -17.22
C LEU A 176 13.30 12.26 -16.01
N GLY A 177 14.03 12.99 -15.15
CA GLY A 177 13.47 13.70 -13.99
C GLY A 177 12.91 15.10 -14.28
N ALA A 178 12.78 15.51 -15.54
CA ALA A 178 12.28 16.84 -15.90
C ALA A 178 11.63 16.93 -17.30
N THR A 179 11.28 15.79 -17.93
CA THR A 179 11.09 15.77 -19.40
C THR A 179 9.95 14.88 -19.89
N LYS A 180 8.72 15.14 -19.45
CA LYS A 180 7.53 14.73 -20.24
C LYS A 180 6.48 15.81 -20.54
N TYR A 181 6.53 16.99 -19.92
CA TYR A 181 5.53 18.02 -20.19
C TYR A 181 6.19 19.41 -20.39
N ASP A 182 6.26 19.82 -21.67
CA ASP A 182 6.34 21.20 -22.16
C ASP A 182 7.68 22.00 -22.21
N GLU A 183 7.72 22.98 -23.13
CA GLU A 183 8.88 23.56 -23.83
C GLU A 183 9.60 24.75 -23.18
N HIS A 184 9.15 25.25 -22.03
CA HIS A 184 9.77 26.43 -21.40
C HIS A 184 10.30 26.12 -19.99
N ASN A 185 11.48 25.47 -19.99
CA ASN A 185 12.53 25.32 -18.96
C ASN A 185 12.17 24.89 -17.51
N HIS A 186 13.07 24.24 -16.77
CA HIS A 186 14.49 23.98 -17.04
C HIS A 186 14.75 22.54 -17.51
N ARG A 187 14.46 22.24 -18.79
CA ARG A 187 15.18 21.15 -19.46
C ARG A 187 16.64 21.53 -19.33
N LEU A 188 17.47 20.77 -18.63
CA LEU A 188 18.91 20.84 -18.86
C LEU A 188 19.08 20.36 -20.30
N PRO A 189 19.18 21.26 -21.29
CA PRO A 189 19.10 20.83 -22.68
C PRO A 189 20.33 19.97 -22.93
N LYS A 190 20.14 18.89 -23.69
CA LYS A 190 21.28 18.12 -24.17
C LYS A 190 22.21 19.06 -24.93
N ASN A 191 23.52 18.84 -24.82
CA ASN A 191 24.53 19.64 -25.53
C ASN A 191 24.45 21.16 -25.23
N SER A 192 24.19 21.55 -23.97
CA SER A 192 24.01 22.96 -23.57
C SER A 192 25.19 23.52 -22.78
N LYS A 193 25.37 24.85 -22.84
CA LYS A 193 26.31 25.59 -21.99
C LYS A 193 26.04 25.38 -20.50
N ILE A 194 24.77 25.21 -20.12
CA ILE A 194 24.37 24.96 -18.73
C ILE A 194 24.91 23.62 -18.25
N ARG A 195 24.70 22.54 -19.01
CA ARG A 195 25.30 21.24 -18.68
C ARG A 195 26.83 21.33 -18.65
N LYS A 196 27.46 22.04 -19.59
CA LYS A 196 28.93 22.22 -19.57
C LYS A 196 29.39 22.88 -18.28
N ALA A 197 28.74 23.97 -17.87
CA ALA A 197 29.07 24.67 -16.64
C ALA A 197 28.85 23.81 -15.38
N ILE A 198 27.77 23.01 -15.32
CA ILE A 198 27.52 22.06 -14.22
C ILE A 198 28.58 20.96 -14.19
N TYR A 199 29.00 20.44 -15.35
CA TYR A 199 30.06 19.44 -15.43
C TYR A 199 31.40 20.02 -14.94
N SER A 200 31.76 21.23 -15.37
CA SER A 200 32.94 21.93 -14.85
C SER A 200 32.84 22.21 -13.35
N LEU A 201 31.65 22.54 -12.83
CA LEU A 201 31.41 22.68 -11.39
C LEU A 201 31.66 21.36 -10.65
N MET A 202 31.22 20.22 -11.21
CA MET A 202 31.49 18.89 -10.65
C MET A 202 32.98 18.58 -10.59
N GLU A 203 33.75 18.91 -11.64
CA GLU A 203 35.19 18.71 -11.67
C GLU A 203 35.92 19.60 -10.65
N LEU A 204 35.55 20.88 -10.56
CA LEU A 204 36.11 21.81 -9.57
C LEU A 204 35.77 21.37 -8.15
N TYR A 205 34.53 20.95 -7.90
CA TYR A 205 34.10 20.40 -6.63
C TYR A 205 34.94 19.18 -6.23
N SER A 206 35.09 18.21 -7.14
CA SER A 206 35.85 16.98 -6.87
C SER A 206 37.34 17.27 -6.68
N LYS A 207 37.90 18.23 -7.42
CA LYS A 207 39.29 18.69 -7.26
C LYS A 207 39.49 19.36 -5.90
N GLU A 208 38.55 20.19 -5.47
CA GLU A 208 38.64 20.90 -4.19
C GLU A 208 38.51 19.94 -3.00
N LEU A 209 37.66 18.92 -3.09
CA LEU A 209 37.64 17.83 -2.11
C LEU A 209 39.00 17.15 -2.00
N LEU A 210 39.61 16.78 -3.14
CA LEU A 210 40.92 16.13 -3.14
C LEU A 210 42.02 17.03 -2.54
N ASN A 211 42.01 18.34 -2.83
CA ASN A 211 42.93 19.31 -2.22
C ASN A 211 42.81 19.34 -0.69
N ARG A 212 41.59 19.14 -0.17
CA ARG A 212 41.29 19.06 1.26
C ARG A 212 41.53 17.67 1.86
N ASN A 213 42.11 16.74 1.11
CA ASN A 213 42.25 15.32 1.47
C ASN A 213 40.90 14.66 1.82
N ARG A 214 39.83 15.07 1.12
CA ARG A 214 38.49 14.50 1.20
C ARG A 214 38.12 13.80 -0.10
N VAL A 215 37.25 12.81 -0.02
CA VAL A 215 36.61 12.15 -1.17
C VAL A 215 35.19 11.78 -0.79
N ASP A 216 34.24 11.87 -1.70
CA ASP A 216 32.89 11.35 -1.44
C ASP A 216 32.78 9.86 -1.79
N PHE A 217 31.63 9.25 -1.49
CA PHE A 217 31.42 7.82 -1.74
C PHE A 217 31.43 7.46 -3.24
N ASN A 218 31.05 8.38 -4.14
CA ASN A 218 31.12 8.12 -5.57
C ASN A 218 32.57 8.19 -6.07
N ASP A 219 33.40 9.06 -5.51
CA ASP A 219 34.85 9.06 -5.76
C ASP A 219 35.49 7.74 -5.30
N VAL A 220 35.13 7.27 -4.10
CA VAL A 220 35.59 5.96 -3.58
C VAL A 220 35.24 4.84 -4.56
N ARG A 221 34.00 4.83 -5.07
CA ARG A 221 33.54 3.83 -6.06
C ARG A 221 34.30 3.92 -7.38
N ARG A 222 34.51 5.13 -7.91
CA ARG A 222 35.23 5.36 -9.17
C ARG A 222 36.70 4.95 -9.05
N ILE A 223 37.37 5.39 -7.99
CA ILE A 223 38.76 5.02 -7.69
C ILE A 223 38.89 3.50 -7.54
N ALA A 224 37.94 2.86 -6.83
CA ALA A 224 37.92 1.41 -6.72
C ALA A 224 37.76 0.73 -8.09
N LEU A 225 36.86 1.22 -8.94
CA LEU A 225 36.65 0.70 -10.31
C LEU A 225 37.94 0.77 -11.13
N GLU A 226 38.62 1.91 -11.13
CA GLU A 226 39.90 2.11 -11.84
C GLU A 226 40.99 1.19 -11.28
N THR A 227 41.10 1.11 -9.96
CA THR A 227 42.11 0.28 -9.29
C THR A 227 41.90 -1.21 -9.56
N MET A 228 40.66 -1.67 -9.77
CA MET A 228 40.38 -3.06 -10.09
C MET A 228 41.03 -3.53 -11.40
N ASP A 229 41.36 -2.64 -12.33
CA ASP A 229 42.07 -3.02 -13.57
C ASP A 229 43.55 -3.37 -13.32
N GLU A 230 44.11 -2.92 -12.20
CA GLU A 230 45.50 -3.17 -11.83
C GLU A 230 45.70 -4.47 -11.03
N TYR A 231 44.62 -5.12 -10.59
CA TYR A 231 44.68 -6.29 -9.71
C TYR A 231 43.82 -7.44 -10.26
N THR A 232 44.20 -8.67 -9.94
CA THR A 232 43.32 -9.82 -10.15
C THR A 232 42.07 -9.66 -9.29
N VAL A 233 40.92 -9.57 -9.96
CA VAL A 233 39.60 -9.43 -9.33
C VAL A 233 38.99 -10.80 -9.10
N ASN A 234 38.49 -11.04 -7.88
CA ASN A 234 37.73 -12.25 -7.60
C ASN A 234 36.41 -12.19 -8.38
N LYS A 235 36.17 -13.20 -9.20
CA LYS A 235 34.97 -13.28 -10.03
C LYS A 235 33.94 -14.24 -9.43
N PHE A 236 32.68 -14.04 -9.80
CA PHE A 236 31.54 -14.82 -9.34
C PHE A 236 30.72 -15.31 -10.54
N THR A 237 30.49 -16.61 -10.59
CA THR A 237 29.71 -17.27 -11.66
C THR A 237 28.23 -16.93 -11.53
N HIS A 238 27.72 -16.82 -10.30
CA HIS A 238 26.35 -16.38 -10.07
C HIS A 238 26.31 -15.18 -9.14
N ILE A 239 25.54 -14.17 -9.53
CA ILE A 239 25.31 -12.96 -8.74
C ILE A 239 23.81 -12.83 -8.49
N ILE A 240 23.40 -12.65 -7.25
CA ILE A 240 22.04 -12.36 -6.83
C ILE A 240 22.07 -10.99 -6.16
N ILE A 241 21.17 -10.11 -6.58
CA ILE A 241 21.17 -8.71 -6.19
C ILE A 241 19.81 -8.39 -5.59
N ASP A 242 19.78 -8.24 -4.26
CA ASP A 242 18.62 -7.69 -3.58
C ASP A 242 18.61 -6.17 -3.64
N GLU A 243 17.42 -5.57 -3.55
CA GLU A 243 17.22 -4.12 -3.66
C GLU A 243 17.85 -3.50 -4.92
N SER A 244 17.79 -4.21 -6.05
CA SER A 244 18.45 -3.77 -7.30
C SER A 244 17.94 -2.43 -7.84
N GLN A 245 16.73 -2.02 -7.42
CA GLN A 245 16.16 -0.70 -7.66
C GLN A 245 16.96 0.46 -7.05
N ASP A 246 17.95 0.23 -6.19
CA ASP A 246 18.72 1.32 -5.58
C ASP A 246 20.12 1.48 -6.21
N LEU A 247 20.50 0.61 -7.15
CA LEU A 247 21.84 0.63 -7.73
C LEU A 247 22.03 1.73 -8.77
N SER A 248 23.17 2.42 -8.69
CA SER A 248 23.60 3.41 -9.69
C SER A 248 24.27 2.76 -10.92
N LYS A 249 24.49 3.52 -12.00
CA LYS A 249 25.21 3.01 -13.19
C LYS A 249 26.62 2.55 -12.83
N LEU A 250 27.37 3.37 -12.06
CA LEU A 250 28.73 3.06 -11.63
C LEU A 250 28.80 1.73 -10.85
N GLN A 251 27.82 1.50 -10.00
CA GLN A 251 27.66 0.23 -9.28
C GLN A 251 27.37 -0.95 -10.22
N LEU A 252 26.53 -0.77 -11.23
CA LEU A 252 26.26 -1.80 -12.23
C LEU A 252 27.48 -2.08 -13.14
N GLU A 253 28.31 -1.08 -13.43
CA GLU A 253 29.58 -1.24 -14.14
C GLU A 253 30.60 -2.04 -13.32
N LEU A 254 30.71 -1.74 -12.03
CA LEU A 254 31.51 -2.52 -11.07
C LEU A 254 31.11 -4.00 -11.08
N LEU A 255 29.81 -4.30 -11.20
CA LEU A 255 29.33 -5.68 -11.23
C LEU A 255 29.78 -6.48 -12.44
N LYS A 256 29.97 -5.83 -13.59
CA LYS A 256 30.52 -6.50 -14.77
C LYS A 256 31.93 -6.99 -14.54
N LYS A 257 32.75 -6.25 -13.77
CA LYS A 257 34.15 -6.64 -13.50
C LYS A 257 34.27 -7.87 -12.62
N VAL A 258 33.32 -8.06 -11.69
CA VAL A 258 33.29 -9.22 -10.79
C VAL A 258 32.46 -10.38 -11.35
N TYR A 259 31.80 -10.23 -12.49
CA TYR A 259 31.01 -11.31 -13.09
C TYR A 259 31.87 -12.26 -13.91
N ASN A 260 31.83 -13.55 -13.58
CA ASN A 260 32.47 -14.62 -14.35
C ASN A 260 31.49 -15.14 -15.40
N LYS A 261 31.58 -14.62 -16.63
CA LYS A 261 30.67 -15.03 -17.70
C LYS A 261 31.03 -16.44 -18.21
N LYS A 262 30.16 -17.41 -17.92
CA LYS A 262 30.19 -18.80 -18.40
C LYS A 262 28.86 -19.12 -19.10
N GLU A 263 28.74 -20.28 -19.75
CA GLU A 263 27.46 -20.68 -20.39
C GLU A 263 26.31 -20.83 -19.39
N TYR A 264 26.64 -21.22 -18.16
CA TYR A 264 25.70 -21.45 -17.07
C TYR A 264 25.70 -20.32 -16.02
N SER A 265 26.43 -19.22 -16.23
CA SER A 265 26.49 -18.11 -15.27
C SER A 265 25.18 -17.30 -15.27
N SER A 266 24.87 -16.62 -14.16
CA SER A 266 23.65 -15.80 -14.07
C SER A 266 23.78 -14.57 -13.20
N ILE A 267 23.00 -13.53 -13.52
CA ILE A 267 22.80 -12.37 -12.65
C ILE A 267 21.31 -12.22 -12.39
N THR A 268 20.87 -12.35 -11.14
CA THR A 268 19.46 -12.23 -10.75
C THR A 268 19.25 -10.90 -10.06
N PHE A 269 18.44 -10.02 -10.66
CA PHE A 269 18.06 -8.73 -10.12
C PHE A 269 16.70 -8.86 -9.43
N LEU A 270 16.66 -8.72 -8.11
CA LEU A 270 15.41 -8.65 -7.35
C LEU A 270 14.99 -7.18 -7.28
N PHE A 271 13.82 -6.87 -7.81
CA PHE A 271 13.41 -5.49 -8.12
C PHE A 271 12.02 -5.15 -7.58
N ASP A 272 11.88 -3.94 -7.04
CA ASP A 272 10.62 -3.36 -6.59
C ASP A 272 10.51 -1.90 -7.04
N CYS A 273 9.64 -1.63 -8.02
CA CYS A 273 9.47 -0.29 -8.60
C CYS A 273 8.99 0.72 -7.54
N ALA A 274 8.05 0.32 -6.69
CA ALA A 274 7.41 1.19 -5.71
C ALA A 274 8.35 1.57 -4.56
N GLN A 275 9.44 0.82 -4.35
CA GLN A 275 10.43 1.09 -3.31
C GLN A 275 11.68 1.83 -3.81
N SER A 276 11.74 2.25 -5.08
CA SER A 276 12.84 3.06 -5.59
C SER A 276 12.76 4.51 -5.07
N ILE A 277 13.45 4.79 -3.96
CA ILE A 277 13.43 6.10 -3.28
C ILE A 277 14.68 6.94 -3.51
N TYR A 278 15.72 6.41 -4.17
CA TYR A 278 16.97 7.14 -4.42
C TYR A 278 17.04 7.67 -5.85
N SER A 279 17.26 8.98 -5.99
CA SER A 279 17.38 9.67 -7.28
C SER A 279 18.52 9.17 -8.17
N GLN A 280 19.54 8.53 -7.59
CA GLN A 280 20.70 7.97 -8.29
C GLN A 280 20.45 6.57 -8.85
N SER A 281 19.29 5.97 -8.56
CA SER A 281 18.90 4.68 -9.10
C SER A 281 18.92 4.67 -10.62
N TRP A 282 19.49 3.62 -11.22
CA TRP A 282 19.44 3.44 -12.66
C TRP A 282 18.06 2.95 -13.12
N LEU A 283 17.71 1.74 -12.72
CA LEU A 283 16.45 1.07 -13.06
C LEU A 283 15.21 1.80 -12.54
N GLY A 284 15.26 2.26 -11.29
CA GLY A 284 14.12 2.86 -10.60
C GLY A 284 13.72 4.21 -11.20
N ASN A 285 14.59 4.78 -12.04
CA ASN A 285 14.33 5.94 -12.89
C ASN A 285 14.03 5.55 -14.35
N LYS A 286 13.44 4.36 -14.57
CA LYS A 286 12.95 3.87 -15.87
C LYS A 286 14.04 3.69 -16.95
N ARG A 287 15.31 3.56 -16.58
CA ARG A 287 16.39 3.31 -17.54
C ARG A 287 16.59 1.82 -17.78
N ASN A 288 16.72 1.45 -19.05
CA ASN A 288 16.83 0.04 -19.44
C ASN A 288 18.24 -0.51 -19.14
N PHE A 289 18.30 -1.70 -18.56
CA PHE A 289 19.53 -2.47 -18.35
C PHE A 289 20.27 -2.85 -19.64
N THR A 290 19.58 -2.90 -20.77
CA THR A 290 20.21 -3.16 -22.08
C THR A 290 21.26 -2.11 -22.42
N THR A 291 21.09 -0.86 -21.99
CA THR A 291 22.08 0.22 -22.16
C THR A 291 23.38 -0.06 -21.40
N ILE A 292 23.31 -0.85 -20.32
CA ILE A 292 24.45 -1.33 -19.55
C ILE A 292 24.76 -2.78 -19.95
N GLY A 293 24.31 -3.29 -21.09
CA GLY A 293 24.70 -4.61 -21.60
C GLY A 293 24.13 -5.81 -20.82
N PHE A 294 23.12 -5.61 -19.98
CA PHE A 294 22.36 -6.71 -19.37
C PHE A 294 21.05 -6.92 -20.14
N ASN A 295 21.02 -7.91 -21.04
CA ASN A 295 19.81 -8.26 -21.78
C ASN A 295 18.93 -9.20 -20.95
N MET A 296 17.73 -8.73 -20.59
CA MET A 296 16.73 -9.45 -19.79
C MET A 296 15.44 -9.75 -20.56
N ALA A 297 15.43 -9.52 -21.89
CA ALA A 297 14.24 -9.73 -22.71
C ALA A 297 13.73 -11.17 -22.57
N GLY A 298 12.44 -11.34 -22.26
CA GLY A 298 11.81 -12.63 -22.02
C GLY A 298 12.22 -13.35 -20.72
N ARG A 299 13.04 -12.72 -19.87
CA ARG A 299 13.59 -13.29 -18.62
C ARG A 299 13.15 -12.50 -17.39
N SER A 300 11.94 -11.95 -17.42
CA SER A 300 11.29 -11.33 -16.28
C SER A 300 10.35 -12.32 -15.59
N LYS A 301 10.39 -12.36 -14.26
CA LYS A 301 9.45 -13.07 -13.39
C LYS A 301 8.78 -12.08 -12.45
N THR A 302 7.56 -12.39 -12.00
CA THR A 302 6.75 -11.49 -11.17
C THR A 302 6.35 -12.18 -9.87
N LEU A 303 6.39 -11.43 -8.76
CA LEU A 303 5.91 -11.83 -7.44
C LEU A 303 4.89 -10.79 -6.95
N SER A 304 3.61 -11.08 -7.09
CA SER A 304 2.50 -10.16 -6.80
C SER A 304 1.85 -10.35 -5.43
N LYS A 305 2.09 -11.48 -4.75
CA LYS A 305 1.51 -11.79 -3.43
C LYS A 305 2.31 -11.14 -2.30
N ASN A 306 1.64 -10.58 -1.29
CA ASN A 306 2.26 -10.01 -0.09
C ASN A 306 2.12 -10.97 1.10
N PHE A 307 3.23 -11.35 1.73
CA PHE A 307 3.24 -12.25 2.90
C PHE A 307 3.58 -11.55 4.22
N ARG A 308 3.90 -10.26 4.16
CA ARG A 308 4.47 -9.50 5.28
C ARG A 308 3.41 -8.66 5.98
N THR A 309 2.79 -7.78 5.19
CA THR A 309 1.91 -6.71 5.64
C THR A 309 0.47 -7.15 5.49
N THR A 310 -0.40 -6.72 6.40
CA THR A 310 -1.83 -7.03 6.33
C THR A 310 -2.44 -6.51 5.03
N THR A 311 -3.54 -7.14 4.62
CA THR A 311 -4.32 -6.73 3.44
C THR A 311 -4.78 -5.28 3.57
N GLN A 312 -5.23 -4.89 4.75
CA GLN A 312 -5.77 -3.57 5.07
C GLN A 312 -4.71 -2.46 4.96
N ILE A 313 -3.52 -2.67 5.54
CA ILE A 313 -2.40 -1.72 5.41
C ILE A 313 -1.94 -1.63 3.96
N SER A 314 -1.87 -2.78 3.27
CA SER A 314 -1.52 -2.83 1.85
C SER A 314 -2.51 -2.03 1.01
N GLN A 315 -3.82 -2.24 1.18
CA GLN A 315 -4.87 -1.50 0.48
C GLN A 315 -4.73 0.02 0.67
N ALA A 316 -4.53 0.48 1.90
CA ALA A 316 -4.31 1.89 2.18
C ALA A 316 -3.07 2.43 1.45
N ALA A 317 -1.92 1.74 1.56
CA ALA A 317 -0.67 2.14 0.93
C ALA A 317 -0.76 2.12 -0.60
N TYR A 318 -1.47 1.16 -1.20
CA TYR A 318 -1.66 1.13 -2.65
C TYR A 318 -2.60 2.22 -3.15
N SER A 319 -3.65 2.55 -2.40
CA SER A 319 -4.56 3.64 -2.78
C SER A 319 -3.87 5.00 -2.88
N LEU A 320 -2.80 5.22 -2.11
CA LEU A 320 -1.93 6.39 -2.26
C LEU A 320 -1.27 6.43 -3.65
N LEU A 321 -0.86 5.28 -4.17
CA LEU A 321 -0.16 5.17 -5.45
C LEU A 321 -1.10 5.18 -6.66
N GLU A 322 -2.38 4.79 -6.49
CA GLU A 322 -3.38 4.63 -7.57
C GLU A 322 -3.62 5.89 -8.41
N LYS A 323 -3.35 7.08 -7.87
CA LYS A 323 -3.48 8.35 -8.60
C LYS A 323 -2.19 8.81 -9.28
N SER A 324 -1.10 8.06 -9.14
CA SER A 324 0.22 8.42 -9.68
C SER A 324 0.57 7.61 -10.92
N HIS A 325 0.16 8.12 -12.08
CA HIS A 325 0.47 7.56 -13.40
C HIS A 325 1.99 7.35 -13.62
N ASP A 326 2.84 8.22 -13.06
CA ASP A 326 4.29 8.03 -13.11
C ASP A 326 4.79 6.74 -12.47
N ILE A 327 4.02 6.14 -11.57
CA ILE A 327 4.36 4.88 -10.90
C ILE A 327 3.62 3.72 -11.56
N ILE A 328 2.32 3.85 -11.79
CA ILE A 328 1.46 2.75 -12.28
C ILE A 328 1.77 2.40 -13.73
N ASP A 329 2.09 3.39 -14.56
CA ASP A 329 2.38 3.17 -15.98
C ASP A 329 3.83 2.68 -16.20
N ASP A 330 4.59 2.43 -15.14
CA ASP A 330 5.91 1.81 -15.23
C ASP A 330 5.78 0.34 -15.61
N GLU A 331 6.46 -0.09 -16.68
CA GLU A 331 6.47 -1.49 -17.13
C GLU A 331 7.01 -2.49 -16.07
N ASN A 332 7.70 -1.99 -15.05
CA ASN A 332 8.21 -2.78 -13.94
C ASN A 332 7.35 -2.66 -12.67
N TYR A 333 6.29 -1.87 -12.69
CA TYR A 333 5.29 -1.85 -11.63
C TYR A 333 4.54 -3.19 -11.62
N VAL A 334 4.34 -3.72 -10.41
CA VAL A 334 3.59 -4.95 -10.20
C VAL A 334 2.37 -4.57 -9.40
N LYS A 335 1.18 -4.77 -10.00
CA LYS A 335 -0.07 -4.62 -9.26
C LYS A 335 -0.12 -5.70 -8.17
N PRO A 336 -0.38 -5.34 -6.91
CA PRO A 336 -0.50 -6.30 -5.83
C PRO A 336 -1.67 -7.24 -6.06
N TYR A 337 -1.43 -8.52 -5.84
CA TYR A 337 -2.50 -9.47 -5.57
C TYR A 337 -2.64 -9.55 -4.05
N LEU A 338 -3.72 -8.99 -3.54
CA LEU A 338 -4.03 -9.01 -2.11
C LEU A 338 -4.41 -10.45 -1.74
N ILE A 339 -3.77 -11.06 -0.73
CA ILE A 339 -4.28 -12.10 0.20
C ILE A 339 -3.11 -12.88 0.85
N ASP A 340 -3.18 -12.99 2.18
CA ASP A 340 -2.89 -14.17 3.05
C ASP A 340 -2.98 -13.75 4.54
N ARG A 341 -2.67 -12.48 4.85
CA ARG A 341 -2.70 -11.92 6.22
C ARG A 341 -3.77 -10.83 6.36
N GLN A 342 -4.76 -11.06 7.21
CA GLN A 342 -5.76 -10.07 7.61
C GLN A 342 -5.33 -9.36 8.90
N GLY A 343 -5.76 -8.12 9.08
CA GLY A 343 -5.56 -7.35 10.31
C GLY A 343 -6.35 -6.04 10.28
N ASP A 344 -5.88 -5.04 11.02
CA ASP A 344 -6.60 -3.78 11.17
C ASP A 344 -6.27 -2.79 10.05
N TYR A 345 -7.23 -1.92 9.74
CA TYR A 345 -6.99 -0.76 8.90
C TYR A 345 -6.07 0.26 9.59
N PRO A 346 -5.19 0.94 8.84
CA PRO A 346 -4.37 2.00 9.40
C PRO A 346 -5.21 3.06 10.11
N VAL A 347 -4.71 3.51 11.25
CA VAL A 347 -5.36 4.56 12.04
C VAL A 347 -4.73 5.89 11.69
N TYR A 348 -5.54 6.87 11.30
CA TYR A 348 -5.10 8.24 11.04
C TYR A 348 -5.69 9.22 12.05
N ARG A 349 -4.82 10.06 12.65
CA ARG A 349 -5.23 11.13 13.56
C ARG A 349 -4.63 12.47 13.20
N HIS A 350 -5.45 13.50 13.27
CA HIS A 350 -5.05 14.88 13.09
C HIS A 350 -5.19 15.66 14.41
N PHE A 351 -4.24 16.55 14.67
CA PHE A 351 -4.20 17.39 15.86
C PHE A 351 -4.01 18.86 15.49
N SER A 352 -4.59 19.77 16.25
CA SER A 352 -4.43 21.21 15.99
C SER A 352 -3.00 21.70 16.30
N THR A 353 -2.28 21.00 17.19
CA THR A 353 -0.91 21.37 17.61
C THR A 353 0.00 20.15 17.71
N GLU A 354 1.31 20.36 17.56
CA GLU A 354 2.33 19.31 17.74
C GLU A 354 2.35 18.76 19.18
N SER A 355 2.04 19.58 20.19
CA SER A 355 1.97 19.13 21.59
C SER A 355 0.88 18.08 21.79
N GLN A 356 -0.31 18.31 21.22
CA GLN A 356 -1.42 17.35 21.30
C GLN A 356 -1.10 16.04 20.58
N GLU A 357 -0.40 16.11 19.44
CA GLU A 357 0.09 14.92 18.73
C GLU A 357 1.06 14.11 19.60
N MET A 358 1.99 14.78 20.30
CA MET A 358 2.95 14.12 21.19
C MET A 358 2.27 13.51 22.43
N ASP A 359 1.29 14.20 23.03
CA ASP A 359 0.50 13.67 24.14
C ASP A 359 -0.28 12.42 23.75
N TYR A 360 -0.86 12.42 22.55
CA TYR A 360 -1.50 11.24 21.96
C TYR A 360 -0.49 10.12 21.75
N LEU A 361 0.68 10.42 21.18
CA LEU A 361 1.72 9.42 20.91
C LEU A 361 2.20 8.72 22.18
N ILE A 362 2.34 9.44 23.30
CA ILE A 362 2.69 8.85 24.61
C ILE A 362 1.61 7.87 25.07
N LYS A 363 0.32 8.27 24.99
CA LYS A 363 -0.81 7.41 25.38
C LYS A 363 -0.90 6.18 24.48
N LEU A 364 -0.72 6.39 23.18
CA LEU A 364 -0.75 5.34 22.17
C LEU A 364 0.32 4.28 22.44
N ILE A 365 1.58 4.69 22.65
CA ILE A 365 2.67 3.75 22.93
C ILE A 365 2.39 2.99 24.23
N LYS A 366 1.95 3.67 25.30
CA LYS A 366 1.61 3.00 26.57
C LYS A 366 0.51 1.95 26.39
N ASN A 367 -0.48 2.22 25.54
CA ASN A 367 -1.54 1.27 25.21
C ASN A 367 -1.00 0.09 24.41
N GLU A 368 -0.23 0.32 23.33
CA GLU A 368 0.31 -0.77 22.52
C GLU A 368 1.33 -1.64 23.27
N LEU A 369 1.99 -1.11 24.31
CA LEU A 369 2.86 -1.89 25.19
C LEU A 369 2.13 -2.97 26.02
N SER A 370 0.78 -3.00 26.02
CA SER A 370 0.04 -4.14 26.57
C SER A 370 0.18 -5.39 25.71
N ASP A 371 0.25 -5.21 24.39
CA ASP A 371 0.16 -6.29 23.40
C ASP A 371 1.51 -6.54 22.69
N TYR A 372 2.40 -5.54 22.71
CA TYR A 372 3.67 -5.53 21.97
C TYR A 372 4.87 -5.18 22.86
N LYS A 373 6.04 -5.73 22.50
CA LYS A 373 7.32 -5.35 23.15
C LYS A 373 7.81 -4.01 22.60
N MET A 374 8.66 -3.31 23.36
CA MET A 374 9.19 -2.00 22.94
C MET A 374 9.94 -2.09 21.60
N ASN A 375 10.73 -3.15 21.41
CA ASN A 375 11.50 -3.38 20.18
C ASN A 375 10.63 -3.83 18.98
N GLU A 376 9.34 -4.09 19.18
CA GLU A 376 8.35 -4.39 18.13
C GLU A 376 7.59 -3.13 17.66
N ILE A 377 7.88 -1.96 18.26
CA ILE A 377 7.31 -0.66 17.91
C ILE A 377 8.40 0.23 17.30
N VAL A 378 8.10 0.82 16.15
CA VAL A 378 8.96 1.84 15.51
C VAL A 378 8.20 3.12 15.23
N ILE A 379 8.79 4.24 15.65
CA ILE A 379 8.36 5.60 15.30
C ILE A 379 9.20 6.06 14.11
N VAL A 380 8.51 6.50 13.06
CA VAL A 380 9.12 6.89 11.79
C VAL A 380 8.80 8.35 11.50
N GLY A 381 9.84 9.16 11.36
CA GLY A 381 9.73 10.59 11.04
C GLY A 381 10.50 10.94 9.77
N ARG A 382 10.21 12.10 9.17
CA ARG A 382 10.90 12.53 7.94
C ARG A 382 12.33 13.00 8.18
N SER A 383 12.59 13.65 9.32
CA SER A 383 13.89 14.24 9.67
C SER A 383 14.39 13.76 11.04
N ARG A 384 15.72 13.77 11.23
CA ARG A 384 16.33 13.40 12.51
C ARG A 384 15.94 14.36 13.64
N ILE A 385 15.77 15.65 13.35
CA ILE A 385 15.41 16.67 14.33
C ILE A 385 14.07 16.32 15.00
N GLN A 386 13.08 15.90 14.22
CA GLN A 386 11.77 15.46 14.75
C GLN A 386 11.92 14.26 15.68
N LEU A 387 12.78 13.31 15.34
CA LEU A 387 13.03 12.12 16.15
C LEU A 387 13.75 12.45 17.46
N GLU A 388 14.71 13.38 17.45
CA GLU A 388 15.38 13.83 18.67
C GLU A 388 14.38 14.52 19.62
N ASN A 389 13.49 15.36 19.08
CA ASN A 389 12.43 15.99 19.87
C ASN A 389 11.48 14.93 20.47
N ALA A 390 11.00 13.99 19.66
CA ALA A 390 10.15 12.90 20.13
C ALA A 390 10.86 12.06 21.21
N LYS A 391 12.13 11.73 21.03
CA LYS A 391 12.94 10.98 22.00
C LYS A 391 13.04 11.70 23.35
N GLN A 392 13.27 13.01 23.36
CA GLN A 392 13.34 13.79 24.60
C GLN A 392 12.01 13.77 25.35
N ILE A 393 10.91 13.97 24.64
CA ILE A 393 9.55 13.96 25.21
C ILE A 393 9.22 12.57 25.78
N MET A 394 9.54 11.50 25.06
CA MET A 394 9.33 10.11 25.50
C MET A 394 10.16 9.78 26.74
N LYS A 395 11.43 10.21 26.77
CA LYS A 395 12.31 10.02 27.92
C LYS A 395 11.75 10.68 29.17
N ASN A 396 11.20 11.89 29.05
CA ASN A 396 10.55 12.60 30.16
C ASN A 396 9.28 11.88 30.68
N ASN A 397 8.70 10.99 29.88
CA ASN A 397 7.51 10.21 30.20
C ASN A 397 7.81 8.74 30.55
N ASN A 398 9.07 8.41 30.85
CA ASN A 398 9.55 7.07 31.20
C ASN A 398 9.37 6.01 30.10
N ILE A 399 9.41 6.41 28.83
CA ILE A 399 9.41 5.49 27.68
C ILE A 399 10.85 5.38 27.15
N SER A 400 11.39 4.16 27.13
CA SER A 400 12.74 3.89 26.60
C SER A 400 12.74 3.99 25.08
N CYS A 401 13.54 4.90 24.53
CA CYS A 401 13.58 5.21 23.11
C CYS A 401 15.01 5.32 22.58
N GLU A 402 15.27 4.77 21.40
CA GLU A 402 16.56 4.86 20.72
C GLU A 402 16.42 5.23 19.25
N ILE A 403 17.21 6.22 18.82
CA ILE A 403 17.33 6.56 17.40
C ILE A 403 18.29 5.56 16.77
N ILE A 404 17.78 4.82 15.80
CA ILE A 404 18.52 3.77 15.12
C ILE A 404 18.97 4.27 13.76
N ASP A 405 20.27 4.21 13.54
CA ASP A 405 20.90 4.39 12.24
C ASP A 405 21.31 3.03 11.65
N ARG A 406 21.42 2.97 10.31
CA ARG A 406 21.66 1.72 9.56
C ARG A 406 23.00 1.05 9.87
N ASP A 407 23.99 1.79 10.36
CA ASP A 407 25.38 1.31 10.41
C ASP A 407 25.81 0.73 11.77
N ASN A 408 25.04 0.87 12.86
CA ASN A 408 25.40 0.30 14.17
C ASN A 408 24.21 0.30 15.15
N SER A 409 23.43 -0.78 15.19
CA SER A 409 22.36 -0.92 16.17
C SER A 409 22.23 -2.34 16.68
N ASP A 410 22.07 -2.44 17.99
CA ASP A 410 21.66 -3.67 18.68
C ASP A 410 20.14 -3.79 18.52
N PHE A 411 19.70 -4.63 17.58
CA PHE A 411 18.28 -4.86 17.32
C PHE A 411 17.60 -5.62 18.46
N GLU A 412 18.33 -6.23 19.39
CA GLU A 412 17.73 -7.01 20.49
C GLU A 412 17.38 -6.15 21.70
N LYS A 413 17.94 -4.93 21.79
CA LYS A 413 17.69 -4.01 22.90
C LYS A 413 16.19 -3.68 23.03
N ASP A 414 15.69 -3.77 24.25
CA ASP A 414 14.28 -3.52 24.57
C ASP A 414 14.01 -2.02 24.70
N ALA A 415 13.83 -1.36 23.55
CA ALA A 415 13.51 0.07 23.46
C ALA A 415 12.68 0.35 22.20
N VAL A 416 11.80 1.36 22.27
CA VAL A 416 11.05 1.84 21.12
C VAL A 416 12.02 2.46 20.13
N ARG A 417 11.93 2.04 18.87
CA ARG A 417 12.89 2.42 17.84
C ARG A 417 12.44 3.70 17.14
N LEU A 418 13.35 4.64 16.92
CA LEU A 418 13.10 5.86 16.17
C LEU A 418 13.95 5.86 14.91
N MET A 419 13.31 5.97 13.75
CA MET A 419 14.01 5.89 12.46
C MET A 419 13.52 6.97 11.50
N THR A 420 14.39 7.44 10.62
CA THR A 420 13.93 8.27 9.51
C THR A 420 13.19 7.40 8.48
N MET A 421 12.28 7.99 7.70
CA MET A 421 11.63 7.29 6.58
C MET A 421 12.63 6.68 5.58
N HIS A 422 13.82 7.29 5.43
CA HIS A 422 14.88 6.70 4.62
C HIS A 422 15.48 5.48 5.34
N SER A 423 15.84 5.63 6.61
CA SER A 423 16.50 4.58 7.39
C SER A 423 15.65 3.32 7.54
N VAL A 424 14.32 3.45 7.63
CA VAL A 424 13.40 2.33 7.85
C VAL A 424 13.33 1.36 6.67
N LYS A 425 13.74 1.77 5.46
CA LYS A 425 13.75 0.87 4.30
C LYS A 425 14.60 -0.38 4.57
N GLY A 426 13.97 -1.54 4.38
CA GLY A 426 14.56 -2.86 4.64
C GLY A 426 14.38 -3.35 6.09
N ILE A 427 13.75 -2.57 6.96
CA ILE A 427 13.46 -2.92 8.36
C ILE A 427 11.95 -3.03 8.54
N GLU A 428 11.51 -4.04 9.28
CA GLU A 428 10.11 -4.36 9.50
C GLU A 428 9.79 -4.29 11.00
N SER A 429 8.55 -3.96 11.33
CA SER A 429 8.10 -3.88 12.72
C SER A 429 6.63 -4.31 12.83
N LYS A 430 6.20 -4.78 14.01
CA LYS A 430 4.79 -5.13 14.21
C LYS A 430 3.92 -3.88 14.19
N VAL A 431 4.38 -2.85 14.90
CA VAL A 431 3.71 -1.55 14.98
C VAL A 431 4.60 -0.48 14.38
N VAL A 432 4.10 0.25 13.38
CA VAL A 432 4.75 1.42 12.81
C VAL A 432 3.91 2.66 13.09
N ILE A 433 4.55 3.72 13.57
CA ILE A 433 3.91 5.01 13.82
C ILE A 433 4.60 6.08 12.96
N LEU A 434 3.92 6.54 11.91
CA LEU A 434 4.38 7.64 11.05
C LEU A 434 3.94 8.96 11.68
N ILE A 435 4.89 9.79 12.13
CA ILE A 435 4.62 11.04 12.85
C ILE A 435 4.83 12.28 11.99
N ASN A 436 4.17 13.39 12.36
CA ASN A 436 4.31 14.70 11.73
C ASN A 436 4.11 14.63 10.21
N VAL A 437 3.10 13.86 9.74
CA VAL A 437 2.75 13.73 8.32
C VAL A 437 1.98 14.99 7.89
N ASN A 438 2.71 16.10 7.86
CA ASN A 438 2.20 17.46 7.71
C ASN A 438 2.66 18.07 6.38
N GLU A 439 1.92 19.06 5.87
CA GLU A 439 2.33 19.82 4.69
C GLU A 439 3.69 20.50 4.89
N GLY A 440 4.58 20.40 3.90
CA GLY A 440 5.95 20.93 3.95
C GLY A 440 6.95 20.04 4.68
N ILE A 441 6.48 19.01 5.40
CA ILE A 441 7.32 17.95 5.98
C ILE A 441 7.21 16.70 5.11
N VAL A 442 6.00 16.25 4.80
CA VAL A 442 5.71 15.15 3.88
C VAL A 442 4.63 15.65 2.92
N PRO A 443 4.90 15.84 1.62
CA PRO A 443 6.22 15.82 0.99
C PRO A 443 7.11 16.99 1.45
N PHE A 444 8.41 16.72 1.57
CA PHE A 444 9.44 17.75 1.68
C PHE A 444 9.86 18.22 0.28
N TYR A 445 9.90 19.54 0.08
CA TYR A 445 10.41 20.15 -1.14
C TYR A 445 11.68 20.94 -0.87
N SER A 446 12.74 20.69 -1.63
CA SER A 446 13.98 21.47 -1.51
C SER A 446 13.92 22.79 -2.27
N SER A 447 13.00 22.90 -3.24
CA SER A 447 12.84 24.08 -4.10
C SER A 447 11.42 24.66 -4.07
N LYS A 448 11.30 25.94 -4.42
CA LYS A 448 10.02 26.59 -4.71
C LYS A 448 9.57 26.43 -6.16
N ASP A 449 10.44 25.95 -7.04
CA ASP A 449 10.13 25.67 -8.44
C ASP A 449 9.12 24.51 -8.53
N GLU A 450 7.96 24.77 -9.14
CA GLU A 450 6.82 23.85 -9.21
C GLU A 450 7.15 22.53 -9.91
N LYS A 451 8.00 22.55 -10.95
CA LYS A 451 8.38 21.34 -11.68
C LYS A 451 9.36 20.48 -10.89
N ILE A 452 10.27 21.10 -10.12
CA ILE A 452 11.14 20.37 -9.19
C ILE A 452 10.29 19.70 -8.10
N ARG A 453 9.26 20.40 -7.62
CA ARG A 453 8.32 19.86 -6.63
C ARG A 453 7.58 18.63 -7.15
N GLU A 454 7.07 18.64 -8.39
CA GLU A 454 6.41 17.47 -8.98
C GLU A 454 7.31 16.23 -8.98
N PHE A 455 8.59 16.38 -9.32
CA PHE A 455 9.55 15.27 -9.28
C PHE A 455 9.86 14.80 -7.85
N GLU A 456 10.13 15.74 -6.94
CA GLU A 456 10.37 15.44 -5.53
C GLU A 456 9.14 14.78 -4.89
N GLU A 457 7.94 15.19 -5.29
CA GLU A 457 6.67 14.64 -4.81
C GLU A 457 6.52 13.16 -5.13
N VAL A 458 6.83 12.71 -6.34
CA VAL A 458 6.78 11.29 -6.69
C VAL A 458 7.74 10.50 -5.79
N THR A 459 8.92 11.04 -5.52
CA THR A 459 9.92 10.41 -4.65
C THR A 459 9.45 10.38 -3.19
N GLU A 460 8.92 11.49 -2.68
CA GLU A 460 8.37 11.59 -1.32
C GLU A 460 7.13 10.70 -1.14
N LYS A 461 6.32 10.52 -2.19
CA LYS A 461 5.17 9.59 -2.19
C LYS A 461 5.63 8.15 -2.10
N LYS A 462 6.66 7.75 -2.86
CA LYS A 462 7.30 6.43 -2.71
C LYS A 462 7.91 6.25 -1.32
N LEU A 463 8.50 7.30 -0.76
CA LEU A 463 9.06 7.27 0.59
C LEU A 463 7.97 7.07 1.65
N PHE A 464 6.84 7.75 1.52
CA PHE A 464 5.68 7.57 2.40
C PHE A 464 5.08 6.16 2.28
N TYR A 465 4.88 5.66 1.05
CA TYR A 465 4.49 4.28 0.77
C TYR A 465 5.44 3.25 1.40
N VAL A 466 6.76 3.46 1.29
CA VAL A 466 7.78 2.61 1.91
C VAL A 466 7.61 2.58 3.42
N GLY A 467 7.36 3.74 4.06
CA GLY A 467 7.09 3.84 5.49
C GLY A 467 5.84 3.06 5.92
N MET A 468 4.74 3.22 5.20
CA MET A 468 3.48 2.50 5.47
C MET A 468 3.67 0.98 5.39
N THR A 469 4.38 0.50 4.37
CA THR A 469 4.62 -0.94 4.11
C THR A 469 5.70 -1.57 4.99
N ARG A 470 6.23 -0.85 5.99
CA ARG A 470 7.07 -1.45 7.05
C ARG A 470 6.27 -2.08 8.18
N ALA A 471 5.00 -1.71 8.30
CA ALA A 471 4.10 -2.30 9.28
C ALA A 471 3.75 -3.72 8.87
N THR A 472 3.87 -4.64 9.81
CA THR A 472 3.46 -6.04 9.61
C THR A 472 2.10 -6.34 10.23
N GLU A 473 1.68 -5.57 11.24
CA GLU A 473 0.39 -5.76 11.93
C GLU A 473 -0.40 -4.45 12.03
N ILE A 474 0.19 -3.37 12.57
CA ILE A 474 -0.50 -2.12 12.84
C ILE A 474 0.26 -0.93 12.27
N LEU A 475 -0.48 -0.03 11.62
CA LEU A 475 0.02 1.24 11.12
C LEU A 475 -0.77 2.41 11.73
N TYR A 476 -0.04 3.29 12.40
CA TYR A 476 -0.54 4.58 12.87
C TYR A 476 0.06 5.70 12.02
N ILE A 477 -0.77 6.68 11.66
CA ILE A 477 -0.36 7.88 10.93
C ILE A 477 -0.88 9.09 11.69
N THR A 478 0.01 9.98 12.10
CA THR A 478 -0.35 11.21 12.82
C THR A 478 0.08 12.44 12.06
N SER A 479 -0.72 13.48 12.17
CA SER A 479 -0.42 14.80 11.63
C SER A 479 -0.87 15.88 12.61
N SER A 480 -0.23 17.03 12.54
CA SER A 480 -0.57 18.20 13.33
C SER A 480 -0.60 19.45 12.46
N VAL A 481 -1.30 20.48 12.91
CA VAL A 481 -1.41 21.79 12.23
C VAL A 481 -2.09 21.68 10.87
N LYS A 482 -1.34 21.38 9.79
CA LYS A 482 -1.88 21.19 8.44
C LYS A 482 -1.47 19.80 7.92
N PRO A 483 -2.43 18.89 7.70
CA PRO A 483 -2.15 17.55 7.18
C PRO A 483 -1.40 17.57 5.85
N SER A 484 -0.58 16.55 5.62
CA SER A 484 -0.05 16.27 4.29
C SER A 484 -1.16 16.04 3.28
N LYS A 485 -0.99 16.55 2.07
CA LYS A 485 -1.85 16.22 0.94
C LYS A 485 -1.90 14.71 0.63
N PHE A 486 -0.85 13.96 0.93
CA PHE A 486 -0.82 12.51 0.71
C PHE A 486 -1.86 11.77 1.55
N ILE A 487 -2.30 12.33 2.68
CA ILE A 487 -3.40 11.76 3.47
C ILE A 487 -4.71 11.78 2.67
N GLN A 488 -4.98 12.87 1.94
CA GLN A 488 -6.20 13.02 1.13
C GLN A 488 -6.16 12.16 -0.14
N GLU A 489 -4.97 11.72 -0.55
CA GLU A 489 -4.79 10.83 -1.68
C GLU A 489 -5.05 9.36 -1.32
N ILE A 490 -4.83 8.97 -0.05
CA ILE A 490 -5.24 7.67 0.46
C ILE A 490 -6.77 7.61 0.46
N ASN A 491 -7.34 6.52 -0.05
CA ASN A 491 -8.78 6.32 -0.01
C ASN A 491 -9.26 6.21 1.45
N SER A 492 -10.15 7.12 1.87
CA SER A 492 -10.65 7.21 3.25
C SER A 492 -11.27 5.90 3.74
N LYS A 493 -11.78 5.05 2.85
CA LYS A 493 -12.31 3.73 3.21
C LYS A 493 -11.29 2.80 3.86
N TYR A 494 -10.00 3.06 3.66
CA TYR A 494 -8.90 2.29 4.23
C TYR A 494 -8.26 2.94 5.46
N LEU A 495 -8.78 4.06 5.94
CA LEU A 495 -8.30 4.72 7.17
C LEU A 495 -9.38 4.63 8.24
N ARG A 496 -8.98 4.36 9.49
CA ARG A 496 -9.85 4.38 10.66
C ARG A 496 -9.46 5.49 11.63
N PHE A 497 -10.44 5.92 12.40
CA PHE A 497 -10.23 6.92 13.43
C PHE A 497 -9.56 6.33 14.69
N ASP A 498 -9.88 5.09 15.04
CA ASP A 498 -9.28 4.35 16.14
C ASP A 498 -9.12 2.88 15.73
N LYS A 499 -8.18 2.16 16.35
CA LYS A 499 -7.95 0.73 16.09
C LYS A 499 -9.22 -0.10 16.34
N LYS A 500 -10.05 0.31 17.31
CA LYS A 500 -11.27 -0.40 17.71
C LYS A 500 -12.55 0.15 17.07
N SER A 501 -12.45 1.16 16.21
CA SER A 501 -13.62 1.78 15.59
C SER A 501 -13.70 1.45 14.11
N GLN A 502 -14.91 1.18 13.64
CA GLN A 502 -15.23 1.02 12.24
C GLN A 502 -15.28 2.37 11.52
N ILE A 503 -15.53 3.48 12.22
CA ILE A 503 -15.70 4.78 11.58
C ILE A 503 -14.45 5.18 10.79
N ARG A 504 -14.67 5.54 9.52
CA ARG A 504 -13.63 6.00 8.62
C ARG A 504 -13.29 7.44 8.91
N GLY A 505 -12.06 7.87 8.64
CA GLY A 505 -11.69 9.29 8.74
C GLY A 505 -12.58 10.18 7.86
N MET A 506 -12.82 11.42 8.29
CA MET A 506 -13.71 12.35 7.57
C MET A 506 -13.30 12.51 6.11
N TYR A 507 -14.27 12.38 5.21
CA TYR A 507 -14.14 12.59 3.77
C TYR A 507 -15.13 13.64 3.29
N ASN A 508 -14.82 14.26 2.14
CA ASN A 508 -15.68 15.26 1.54
C ASN A 508 -16.83 14.58 0.81
N LEU A 509 -18.05 14.96 1.17
CA LEU A 509 -19.27 14.61 0.47
C LEU A 509 -19.71 15.77 -0.39
N SER A 510 -20.17 15.49 -1.61
CA SER A 510 -20.90 16.46 -2.42
C SER A 510 -22.27 16.73 -1.80
N VAL A 511 -22.83 17.92 -2.06
CA VAL A 511 -24.16 18.28 -1.57
C VAL A 511 -25.25 17.35 -2.13
N ASP A 512 -25.00 16.74 -3.28
CA ASP A 512 -25.93 15.78 -3.89
C ASP A 512 -26.07 14.50 -3.06
N GLU A 513 -25.02 14.11 -2.34
CA GLU A 513 -24.96 12.93 -1.46
C GLU A 513 -25.58 13.18 -0.07
N TYR A 514 -25.98 14.41 0.25
CA TYR A 514 -26.54 14.74 1.56
C TYR A 514 -27.90 14.06 1.78
N LYS A 515 -28.11 13.55 2.98
CA LYS A 515 -29.38 12.98 3.45
C LYS A 515 -30.16 14.03 4.23
N PHE A 516 -31.49 13.86 4.32
CA PHE A 516 -32.39 14.76 5.04
C PHE A 516 -32.37 16.23 4.55
N LYS A 517 -32.14 16.47 3.25
CA LYS A 517 -31.96 17.83 2.69
C LYS A 517 -33.07 18.82 3.05
N GLU A 518 -34.31 18.34 3.15
CA GLU A 518 -35.50 19.14 3.48
C GLU A 518 -35.50 19.65 4.94
N ASN A 519 -34.75 19.00 5.82
CA ASN A 519 -34.67 19.29 7.24
C ASN A 519 -33.42 20.09 7.62
N ILE A 520 -32.55 20.41 6.66
CA ILE A 520 -31.30 21.14 6.90
C ILE A 520 -31.52 22.64 6.74
N ILE A 521 -31.21 23.41 7.79
CA ILE A 521 -31.32 24.88 7.77
C ILE A 521 -30.22 25.52 6.90
N ASN A 522 -28.98 25.06 7.04
CA ASN A 522 -27.83 25.58 6.29
C ASN A 522 -26.92 24.45 5.80
N ILE A 523 -27.18 24.03 4.56
CA ILE A 523 -26.49 22.95 3.86
C ILE A 523 -24.98 23.21 3.70
N TYR A 524 -24.54 24.47 3.68
CA TYR A 524 -23.13 24.81 3.47
C TYR A 524 -22.33 24.98 4.77
N SER A 525 -22.96 24.80 5.94
CA SER A 525 -22.27 25.01 7.22
C SER A 525 -21.16 23.96 7.45
N PRO A 526 -20.03 24.33 8.08
CA PRO A 526 -18.97 23.37 8.42
C PRO A 526 -19.44 22.24 9.34
N GLU A 527 -20.39 22.52 10.24
CA GLU A 527 -21.00 21.52 11.13
C GLU A 527 -21.83 20.51 10.34
N GLU A 528 -22.59 20.98 9.34
CA GLU A 528 -23.38 20.09 8.47
C GLU A 528 -22.49 19.10 7.74
N LYS A 529 -21.30 19.52 7.29
CA LYS A 529 -20.34 18.63 6.64
C LYS A 529 -19.96 17.47 7.56
N VAL A 530 -19.75 17.73 8.84
CA VAL A 530 -19.44 16.70 9.84
C VAL A 530 -20.65 15.82 10.06
N ARG A 531 -21.84 16.41 10.23
CA ARG A 531 -23.10 15.67 10.40
C ARG A 531 -23.36 14.69 9.26
N GLN A 532 -23.24 15.15 8.02
CA GLN A 532 -23.49 14.34 6.83
C GLN A 532 -22.46 13.24 6.62
N TRP A 533 -21.21 13.50 6.99
CA TRP A 533 -20.19 12.44 7.05
C TRP A 533 -20.57 11.36 8.06
N VAL A 534 -20.97 11.73 9.30
CA VAL A 534 -21.42 10.77 10.31
C VAL A 534 -22.64 9.97 9.84
N ILE A 535 -23.64 10.62 9.25
CA ILE A 535 -24.82 9.93 8.70
C ILE A 535 -24.43 8.93 7.62
N ASN A 536 -23.51 9.29 6.72
CA ASN A 536 -23.02 8.38 5.70
C ASN A 536 -22.20 7.23 6.29
N GLU A 537 -21.49 7.42 7.41
CA GLU A 537 -20.86 6.33 8.14
C GLU A 537 -21.90 5.40 8.76
N LEU A 538 -22.94 5.95 9.41
CA LEU A 538 -24.01 5.14 9.99
C LEU A 538 -24.67 4.23 8.96
N ILE A 539 -24.94 4.75 7.76
CA ILE A 539 -25.59 4.00 6.67
C ILE A 539 -24.62 3.02 6.03
N ASN A 540 -23.48 3.51 5.52
CA ASN A 540 -22.64 2.71 4.63
C ASN A 540 -21.69 1.76 5.37
N ASN A 541 -21.35 2.10 6.62
CA ASN A 541 -20.32 1.40 7.37
C ASN A 541 -20.90 0.68 8.60
N TYR A 542 -21.83 1.32 9.33
CA TYR A 542 -22.57 0.68 10.42
C TYR A 542 -23.89 0.02 9.99
N ARG A 543 -24.28 0.17 8.71
CA ARG A 543 -25.43 -0.49 8.08
C ARG A 543 -26.80 -0.13 8.65
N TYR A 544 -26.94 1.02 9.32
CA TYR A 544 -28.26 1.46 9.81
C TYR A 544 -29.15 1.92 8.64
N PRO A 545 -30.37 1.36 8.50
CA PRO A 545 -31.37 1.87 7.57
C PRO A 545 -31.71 3.34 7.87
N LEU A 546 -32.03 4.11 6.82
CA LEU A 546 -32.32 5.53 6.95
C LEU A 546 -33.51 5.79 7.89
N GLU A 547 -34.50 4.89 7.93
CA GLU A 547 -35.68 4.96 8.80
C GLU A 547 -35.36 4.90 10.31
N LEU A 548 -34.19 4.38 10.69
CA LEU A 548 -33.74 4.31 12.08
C LEU A 548 -32.96 5.56 12.51
N ILE A 549 -32.63 6.45 11.57
CA ILE A 549 -31.84 7.65 11.80
C ILE A 549 -32.75 8.88 11.76
N GLU A 550 -32.63 9.74 12.77
CA GLU A 550 -33.33 11.02 12.84
C GLU A 550 -32.31 12.14 13.10
N ILE A 551 -32.52 13.31 12.50
CA ILE A 551 -31.69 14.51 12.75
C ILE A 551 -32.50 15.56 13.51
N GLU A 552 -31.81 16.43 14.26
CA GLU A 552 -32.45 17.44 15.10
C GLU A 552 -33.49 16.81 16.04
N TYR A 553 -33.11 15.72 16.70
CA TYR A 553 -34.01 14.90 17.49
C TYR A 553 -34.39 15.64 18.79
N PRO A 554 -35.68 15.91 19.04
CA PRO A 554 -36.10 16.77 20.13
C PRO A 554 -35.98 16.07 21.50
N VAL A 555 -35.36 16.75 22.47
CA VAL A 555 -35.24 16.29 23.86
C VAL A 555 -35.84 17.32 24.81
N ILE A 556 -36.74 16.87 25.69
CA ILE A 556 -37.39 17.74 26.67
C ILE A 556 -36.64 17.66 28.00
N MET A 557 -36.09 18.79 28.43
CA MET A 557 -35.37 18.95 29.69
C MET A 557 -36.14 19.88 30.62
N GLY A 558 -37.11 19.32 31.36
CA GLY A 558 -38.03 20.13 32.18
C GLY A 558 -38.88 21.03 31.29
N SER A 559 -38.69 22.35 31.39
CA SER A 559 -39.41 23.35 30.58
C SER A 559 -38.67 23.77 29.28
N LYS A 560 -37.43 23.32 29.09
CA LYS A 560 -36.62 23.66 27.90
C LYS A 560 -36.65 22.51 26.89
N LYS A 561 -36.74 22.86 25.61
CA LYS A 561 -36.58 21.94 24.47
C LYS A 561 -35.17 22.07 23.92
N GLY A 562 -34.45 20.96 23.83
CA GLY A 562 -33.17 20.84 23.13
C GLY A 562 -33.30 19.93 21.91
N PHE A 563 -32.23 19.83 21.13
CA PHE A 563 -32.16 18.99 19.93
C PHE A 563 -30.81 18.29 19.91
N VAL A 564 -30.83 16.97 19.73
CA VAL A 564 -29.64 16.16 19.49
C VAL A 564 -29.39 16.16 17.99
N ASP A 565 -28.15 16.34 17.56
CA ASP A 565 -27.84 16.45 16.13
C ASP A 565 -28.27 15.21 15.33
N ILE A 566 -27.98 14.01 15.83
CA ILE A 566 -28.40 12.74 15.25
C ILE A 566 -28.84 11.77 16.36
N ALA A 567 -29.95 11.08 16.14
CA ALA A 567 -30.46 10.00 16.98
C ALA A 567 -30.60 8.71 16.16
N VAL A 568 -30.15 7.59 16.73
CA VAL A 568 -30.33 6.25 16.12
C VAL A 568 -31.23 5.41 16.99
N SER A 569 -32.21 4.78 16.34
CA SER A 569 -33.24 3.97 16.97
C SER A 569 -33.13 2.49 16.59
N ARG A 570 -33.77 1.65 17.39
CA ARG A 570 -34.03 0.24 17.09
C ARG A 570 -35.46 -0.13 17.47
N TYR A 571 -36.00 -1.18 16.87
CA TYR A 571 -37.27 -1.75 17.30
C TYR A 571 -37.04 -2.79 18.39
N GLU A 572 -37.82 -2.70 19.47
CA GLU A 572 -37.89 -3.70 20.51
C GLU A 572 -39.34 -3.98 20.86
N ASN A 573 -39.76 -5.24 20.78
CA ASN A 573 -41.14 -5.64 21.04
C ASN A 573 -42.15 -4.81 20.21
N GLY A 574 -41.82 -4.52 18.95
CA GLY A 574 -42.64 -3.73 18.03
C GLY A 574 -42.67 -2.22 18.31
N LYS A 575 -41.87 -1.71 19.25
CA LYS A 575 -41.78 -0.27 19.55
C LYS A 575 -40.42 0.28 19.15
N LYS A 576 -40.40 1.37 18.38
CA LYS A 576 -39.19 2.14 18.06
C LYS A 576 -38.66 2.81 19.32
N LYS A 577 -37.40 2.58 19.66
CA LYS A 577 -36.69 3.18 20.79
C LYS A 577 -35.36 3.73 20.33
N THR A 578 -35.12 5.00 20.63
CA THR A 578 -33.81 5.64 20.45
C THR A 578 -32.83 5.13 21.50
N PHE A 579 -31.64 4.72 21.06
CA PHE A 579 -30.62 4.16 21.95
C PHE A 579 -29.21 4.74 21.72
N ILE A 580 -29.00 5.47 20.63
CA ILE A 580 -27.74 6.20 20.38
C ILE A 580 -28.07 7.67 20.19
N TYR A 581 -27.34 8.53 20.91
CA TYR A 581 -27.24 9.96 20.61
C TYR A 581 -25.87 10.30 20.04
N ILE A 582 -25.87 11.13 19.01
CA ILE A 582 -24.65 11.62 18.40
C ILE A 582 -24.71 13.14 18.31
N GLU A 583 -23.67 13.79 18.82
CA GLU A 583 -23.52 15.23 18.78
C GLU A 583 -22.28 15.58 17.97
N VAL A 584 -22.44 16.50 17.02
CA VAL A 584 -21.37 16.96 16.15
C VAL A 584 -21.01 18.41 16.43
N LYS A 585 -19.79 18.79 16.06
CA LYS A 585 -19.38 20.19 16.02
C LYS A 585 -18.67 20.49 14.71
N SER A 586 -18.64 21.77 14.36
CA SER A 586 -17.82 22.28 13.26
C SER A 586 -16.37 21.77 13.34
N ILE A 587 -15.77 21.47 12.17
CA ILE A 587 -14.39 20.98 12.04
C ILE A 587 -13.41 21.71 12.97
N GLN A 588 -12.63 20.94 13.73
CA GLN A 588 -11.57 21.42 14.65
C GLN A 588 -12.04 22.34 15.79
N LYS A 589 -13.35 22.47 16.04
CA LYS A 589 -13.88 23.26 17.17
C LYS A 589 -13.58 22.60 18.52
N GLY A 590 -13.33 21.30 18.54
CA GLY A 590 -13.22 20.47 19.74
C GLY A 590 -14.55 19.85 20.16
N ILE A 591 -14.48 18.81 20.99
CA ILE A 591 -15.62 17.95 21.36
C ILE A 591 -16.15 18.20 22.78
N GLU A 592 -15.55 19.10 23.56
CA GLU A 592 -15.95 19.33 24.96
C GLU A 592 -17.35 19.94 25.10
N GLU A 593 -17.74 20.84 24.20
CA GLU A 593 -19.10 21.38 24.15
C GLU A 593 -20.11 20.27 23.81
N ALA A 594 -19.80 19.46 22.79
CA ALA A 594 -20.60 18.30 22.40
C ALA A 594 -20.78 17.30 23.54
N ARG A 595 -19.69 17.02 24.28
CA ARG A 595 -19.71 16.12 25.44
C ARG A 595 -20.71 16.59 26.49
N ASN A 596 -20.63 17.87 26.88
CA ASN A 596 -21.52 18.43 27.89
C ASN A 596 -22.98 18.38 27.44
N GLN A 597 -23.23 18.69 26.17
CA GLN A 597 -24.57 18.69 25.58
C GLN A 597 -25.17 17.28 25.51
N VAL A 598 -24.47 16.30 24.94
CA VAL A 598 -24.99 14.93 24.81
C VAL A 598 -25.20 14.27 26.18
N LEU A 599 -24.31 14.51 27.15
CA LEU A 599 -24.47 13.98 28.52
C LEU A 599 -25.70 14.57 29.22
N SER A 600 -25.98 15.85 28.97
CA SER A 600 -27.18 16.53 29.47
C SER A 600 -28.44 15.86 28.91
N TYR A 601 -28.48 15.61 27.60
CA TYR A 601 -29.61 14.96 26.92
C TYR A 601 -29.79 13.48 27.31
N ALA A 602 -28.69 12.73 27.41
CA ALA A 602 -28.73 11.33 27.84
C ALA A 602 -29.25 11.20 29.28
N SER A 603 -28.94 12.15 30.18
CA SER A 603 -29.36 12.09 31.59
C SER A 603 -30.89 12.10 31.81
N VAL A 604 -31.66 12.65 30.87
CA VAL A 604 -33.12 12.70 30.92
C VAL A 604 -33.81 11.64 30.04
N SER A 605 -33.03 10.87 29.29
CA SER A 605 -33.53 9.91 28.28
C SER A 605 -33.29 8.47 28.74
N LYS A 606 -34.37 7.70 28.96
CA LYS A 606 -34.30 6.38 29.64
C LYS A 606 -33.67 5.23 28.83
N ASN A 607 -33.62 5.35 27.51
CA ASN A 607 -33.25 4.23 26.62
C ASN A 607 -31.88 4.42 25.94
N ILE A 608 -31.16 5.50 26.27
CA ILE A 608 -29.87 5.80 25.65
C ILE A 608 -28.81 4.88 26.24
N GLU A 609 -28.16 4.12 25.38
CA GLU A 609 -27.10 3.17 25.73
C GLU A 609 -25.73 3.69 25.29
N TYR A 610 -25.68 4.39 24.16
CA TYR A 610 -24.45 4.92 23.58
C TYR A 610 -24.56 6.40 23.28
N CYS A 611 -23.45 7.11 23.49
CA CYS A 611 -23.26 8.48 23.06
C CYS A 611 -21.98 8.56 22.23
N MET A 612 -22.07 9.22 21.08
CA MET A 612 -20.92 9.51 20.23
C MET A 612 -20.78 11.02 20.06
N ILE A 613 -19.56 11.53 20.13
CA ILE A 613 -19.27 12.95 19.90
C ILE A 613 -18.13 13.11 18.92
N THR A 614 -18.25 14.04 17.98
CA THR A 614 -17.18 14.29 17.00
C THR A 614 -17.19 15.69 16.43
N ASP A 615 -16.01 16.19 16.08
CA ASP A 615 -15.85 17.41 15.26
C ASP A 615 -15.20 17.09 13.90
N GLY A 616 -15.24 15.82 13.47
CA GLY A 616 -14.55 15.33 12.27
C GLY A 616 -13.04 15.10 12.43
N THR A 617 -12.41 15.62 13.48
CA THR A 617 -10.97 15.45 13.79
C THR A 617 -10.70 14.77 15.14
N ALA A 618 -11.65 14.86 16.05
CA ALA A 618 -11.77 14.17 17.32
C ALA A 618 -13.04 13.31 17.32
N LEU A 619 -13.00 12.15 17.97
CA LEU A 619 -14.14 11.25 18.17
C LEU A 619 -14.01 10.63 19.56
N GLU A 620 -15.12 10.58 20.28
CA GLU A 620 -15.25 9.74 21.45
C GLU A 620 -16.59 9.04 21.46
N VAL A 621 -16.59 7.80 21.95
CA VAL A 621 -17.78 7.00 22.19
C VAL A 621 -17.76 6.58 23.65
N PHE A 622 -18.91 6.65 24.32
CA PHE A 622 -19.09 6.20 25.69
C PHE A 622 -20.51 5.69 25.90
N ASP A 623 -20.70 4.87 26.92
CA ASP A 623 -22.02 4.39 27.29
C ASP A 623 -22.78 5.38 28.20
N SER A 624 -24.01 5.01 28.55
CA SER A 624 -24.86 5.76 29.49
C SER A 624 -24.23 5.97 30.87
N SER A 625 -23.30 5.11 31.27
CA SER A 625 -22.53 5.20 32.53
C SER A 625 -21.29 6.08 32.41
N ARG A 626 -21.07 6.69 31.23
CA ARG A 626 -19.89 7.50 30.86
C ARG A 626 -18.60 6.69 30.76
N GLU A 627 -18.70 5.37 30.65
CA GLU A 627 -17.51 4.56 30.39
C GLU A 627 -17.10 4.68 28.92
N PRO A 628 -15.82 4.98 28.63
CA PRO A 628 -15.33 5.00 27.26
C PRO A 628 -15.58 3.65 26.56
N LYS A 629 -16.14 3.70 25.35
CA LYS A 629 -16.30 2.55 24.46
C LYS A 629 -15.42 2.74 23.23
N GLY A 630 -15.02 1.62 22.63
CA GLY A 630 -14.25 1.65 21.39
C GLY A 630 -15.08 2.11 20.20
N ASP A 631 -16.37 1.74 20.19
CA ASP A 631 -17.27 2.04 19.08
C ASP A 631 -18.76 1.93 19.47
N ILE A 632 -19.64 2.40 18.58
CA ILE A 632 -21.08 2.14 18.61
C ILE A 632 -21.41 0.77 17.98
N PRO A 633 -22.54 0.14 18.31
CA PRO A 633 -22.93 -1.14 17.73
C PRO A 633 -23.24 -1.02 16.23
N ILE A 634 -22.94 -2.08 15.47
CA ILE A 634 -23.33 -2.24 14.07
C ILE A 634 -24.80 -2.68 14.02
N PHE A 635 -25.53 -2.22 13.00
CA PHE A 635 -26.90 -2.66 12.76
C PHE A 635 -26.99 -4.19 12.65
N ASN A 636 -28.05 -4.74 13.24
CA ASN A 636 -28.43 -6.13 13.08
C ASN A 636 -29.93 -6.21 12.78
N MET A 637 -30.37 -7.33 12.19
CA MET A 637 -31.78 -7.52 11.81
C MET A 637 -32.74 -7.57 13.01
N GLU A 638 -32.25 -7.88 14.21
CA GLU A 638 -33.05 -7.87 15.44
C GLU A 638 -33.49 -6.44 15.82
N MET A 639 -32.87 -5.41 15.25
CA MET A 639 -33.27 -4.01 15.39
C MET A 639 -34.49 -3.63 14.53
N MET A 640 -35.02 -4.54 13.70
CA MET A 640 -36.19 -4.33 12.81
C MET A 640 -37.49 -4.96 13.38
N PRO A 641 -38.69 -4.53 12.92
CA PRO A 641 -39.95 -5.13 13.34
C PRO A 641 -40.14 -6.58 12.81
N SER A 642 -40.69 -7.45 13.66
CA SER A 642 -40.69 -8.91 13.51
C SER A 642 -41.75 -9.54 12.57
N LYS A 643 -42.30 -8.81 11.57
CA LYS A 643 -43.48 -9.28 10.81
C LYS A 643 -43.52 -9.07 9.29
N ALA A 644 -42.43 -8.68 8.64
CA ALA A 644 -42.36 -8.74 7.17
C ALA A 644 -41.55 -9.97 6.74
N ASP A 645 -41.89 -10.59 5.60
CA ASP A 645 -40.99 -11.51 4.89
C ASP A 645 -39.83 -10.67 4.35
N ILE A 646 -38.86 -10.37 5.23
CA ILE A 646 -37.70 -9.53 4.92
C ILE A 646 -36.61 -10.43 4.36
N ASN A 647 -36.19 -10.15 3.13
CA ASN A 647 -35.06 -10.81 2.51
C ASN A 647 -33.98 -9.77 2.18
N ILE A 648 -32.73 -10.08 2.54
CA ILE A 648 -31.59 -9.29 2.10
C ILE A 648 -31.18 -9.79 0.72
N ALA A 649 -31.00 -8.87 -0.22
CA ALA A 649 -30.54 -9.20 -1.56
C ALA A 649 -29.32 -8.35 -1.92
N LEU A 650 -28.47 -8.86 -2.80
CA LEU A 650 -27.35 -8.15 -3.38
C LEU A 650 -27.63 -7.92 -4.86
N ASP A 651 -27.69 -6.65 -5.26
CA ASP A 651 -27.72 -6.23 -6.66
C ASP A 651 -26.30 -6.32 -7.22
N LEU A 652 -26.02 -7.39 -7.96
CA LEU A 652 -24.68 -7.69 -8.48
C LEU A 652 -24.27 -6.73 -9.60
N GLU A 653 -25.23 -6.14 -10.33
CA GLU A 653 -24.97 -5.14 -11.37
C GLU A 653 -24.54 -3.80 -10.75
N LYS A 654 -25.24 -3.35 -9.71
CA LYS A 654 -24.98 -2.05 -9.06
C LYS A 654 -24.07 -2.16 -7.83
N ASN A 655 -23.71 -3.37 -7.42
CA ASN A 655 -22.91 -3.69 -6.24
C ASN A 655 -23.44 -3.00 -4.97
N ARG A 656 -24.73 -3.20 -4.68
CA ARG A 656 -25.44 -2.64 -3.52
C ARG A 656 -26.34 -3.68 -2.87
N GLU A 657 -26.45 -3.63 -1.56
CA GLU A 657 -27.41 -4.42 -0.80
C GLU A 657 -28.81 -3.79 -0.93
N LEU A 658 -29.83 -4.64 -1.03
CA LEU A 658 -31.23 -4.32 -1.11
C LEU A 658 -31.95 -5.01 0.06
N ILE A 659 -32.95 -4.34 0.63
CA ILE A 659 -33.85 -4.97 1.58
C ILE A 659 -35.21 -5.14 0.90
N LEU A 660 -35.64 -6.38 0.75
CA LEU A 660 -36.90 -6.73 0.12
C LEU A 660 -37.93 -7.03 1.21
N PHE A 661 -39.03 -6.28 1.18
CA PHE A 661 -40.19 -6.49 2.04
C PHE A 661 -41.33 -7.02 1.18
N LYS A 662 -41.94 -8.13 1.58
CA LYS A 662 -43.17 -8.62 0.97
C LYS A 662 -44.32 -8.48 1.96
N ASP A 663 -45.37 -7.79 1.55
CA ASP A 663 -46.60 -7.60 2.32
C ASP A 663 -47.56 -8.79 2.16
N GLU A 664 -48.50 -8.93 3.10
CA GLU A 664 -49.56 -9.97 3.04
C GLU A 664 -50.48 -9.83 1.81
N ASP A 665 -50.61 -8.62 1.24
CA ASP A 665 -51.40 -8.34 0.04
C ASP A 665 -50.66 -8.68 -1.28
N GLY A 666 -49.41 -9.16 -1.18
CA GLY A 666 -48.56 -9.52 -2.30
C GLY A 666 -47.83 -8.34 -2.94
N SER A 667 -48.02 -7.11 -2.45
CA SER A 667 -47.14 -5.99 -2.82
C SER A 667 -45.75 -6.17 -2.24
N MET A 668 -44.76 -5.53 -2.86
CA MET A 668 -43.39 -5.55 -2.37
C MET A 668 -42.84 -4.14 -2.21
N GLU A 669 -42.13 -3.89 -1.12
CA GLU A 669 -41.32 -2.69 -0.94
C GLU A 669 -39.85 -3.07 -1.05
N VAL A 670 -39.07 -2.28 -1.78
CA VAL A 670 -37.63 -2.48 -1.94
C VAL A 670 -36.91 -1.25 -1.43
N ASP A 671 -36.07 -1.43 -0.41
CA ASP A 671 -35.13 -0.40 0.02
C ASP A 671 -33.82 -0.52 -0.79
N PHE A 672 -33.50 0.54 -1.52
CA PHE A 672 -32.33 0.70 -2.35
C PHE A 672 -31.15 1.39 -1.63
N GLY A 673 -31.03 1.24 -0.31
CA GLY A 673 -29.98 1.90 0.49
C GLY A 673 -30.38 3.29 0.98
N GLY A 674 -31.60 3.39 1.51
CA GLY A 674 -32.23 4.58 2.07
C GLY A 674 -33.28 5.24 1.17
N ILE A 675 -33.67 4.60 0.07
CA ILE A 675 -34.80 5.01 -0.78
C ILE A 675 -35.70 3.78 -0.93
N SER A 676 -36.86 3.82 -0.29
CA SER A 676 -37.87 2.76 -0.44
C SER A 676 -38.80 3.06 -1.60
N GLU A 677 -38.99 2.07 -2.46
CA GLU A 677 -40.01 2.11 -3.50
C GLU A 677 -40.99 0.95 -3.32
N ARG A 678 -42.28 1.22 -3.48
CA ARG A 678 -43.35 0.24 -3.32
C ARG A 678 -43.92 -0.16 -4.67
N TYR A 679 -43.96 -1.46 -4.92
CA TYR A 679 -44.46 -2.09 -6.13
C TYR A 679 -45.76 -2.83 -5.83
N PRO A 680 -46.87 -2.54 -6.55
CA PRO A 680 -48.12 -3.27 -6.40
C PRO A 680 -47.95 -4.73 -6.85
N SER A 681 -48.81 -5.62 -6.37
CA SER A 681 -48.73 -7.06 -6.67
C SER A 681 -48.77 -7.40 -8.17
N GLU A 682 -49.35 -6.52 -9.01
CA GLU A 682 -49.36 -6.65 -10.48
C GLU A 682 -47.98 -6.44 -11.13
N GLU A 683 -47.05 -5.78 -10.43
CA GLU A 683 -45.68 -5.53 -10.89
C GLU A 683 -44.65 -6.46 -10.24
N VAL A 684 -45.10 -7.49 -9.52
CA VAL A 684 -44.24 -8.46 -8.84
C VAL A 684 -44.29 -9.79 -9.59
N PHE A 685 -43.14 -10.23 -10.10
CA PHE A 685 -43.01 -11.49 -10.82
C PHE A 685 -42.66 -12.64 -9.88
N SER A 686 -43.26 -13.80 -10.17
CA SER A 686 -42.94 -15.08 -9.53
C SER A 686 -41.88 -15.80 -10.36
N MET A 687 -40.71 -16.05 -9.76
CA MET A 687 -39.59 -16.69 -10.42
C MET A 687 -39.33 -18.09 -9.90
N PRO A 688 -39.21 -19.10 -10.77
CA PRO A 688 -38.94 -20.46 -10.34
C PRO A 688 -37.54 -20.59 -9.73
N ILE A 689 -37.41 -21.40 -8.68
CA ILE A 689 -36.14 -21.78 -8.06
C ILE A 689 -35.76 -23.20 -8.52
N TYR A 690 -34.52 -23.38 -8.99
CA TYR A 690 -33.98 -24.69 -9.37
C TYR A 690 -32.82 -25.12 -8.48
N GLY A 691 -32.82 -26.40 -8.10
CA GLY A 691 -31.80 -27.03 -7.27
C GLY A 691 -30.66 -27.74 -8.03
N LYS A 692 -30.89 -28.17 -9.27
CA LYS A 692 -29.91 -28.80 -10.19
C LYS A 692 -30.29 -28.52 -11.65
N VAL A 693 -29.30 -28.31 -12.51
CA VAL A 693 -29.46 -28.11 -13.97
C VAL A 693 -28.60 -29.15 -14.69
N SER A 694 -29.12 -29.79 -15.76
CA SER A 694 -28.38 -30.76 -16.59
C SER A 694 -28.00 -30.15 -17.95
N GLY A 695 -26.84 -30.53 -18.46
CA GLY A 695 -26.01 -29.69 -19.33
C GLY A 695 -26.35 -29.54 -20.81
N ASP A 696 -27.35 -30.19 -21.39
CA ASP A 696 -27.50 -30.19 -22.87
C ASP A 696 -28.69 -29.43 -23.44
N VAL A 697 -29.71 -29.11 -22.66
CA VAL A 697 -30.83 -28.19 -22.94
C VAL A 697 -31.45 -27.96 -21.55
N PRO A 698 -32.02 -26.80 -21.19
CA PRO A 698 -32.85 -26.71 -20.00
C PRO A 698 -34.10 -27.60 -20.19
N VAL A 699 -33.94 -28.91 -20.01
CA VAL A 699 -35.05 -29.81 -19.79
C VAL A 699 -35.42 -29.60 -18.33
N PHE A 700 -36.44 -28.78 -18.14
CA PHE A 700 -37.10 -28.52 -16.87
C PHE A 700 -37.71 -29.81 -16.33
N MET A 701 -36.91 -30.67 -15.68
CA MET A 701 -37.42 -31.87 -15.01
C MET A 701 -36.66 -32.13 -13.71
N ASN A 702 -37.07 -31.38 -12.68
CA ASN A 702 -37.76 -31.91 -11.51
C ASN A 702 -37.79 -30.75 -10.51
N SER A 703 -38.90 -30.01 -10.49
CA SER A 703 -39.27 -29.19 -9.35
C SER A 703 -39.44 -30.12 -8.17
N GLU A 704 -38.38 -30.34 -7.40
CA GLU A 704 -38.51 -30.72 -6.00
C GLU A 704 -39.26 -29.56 -5.34
N GLU A 705 -40.60 -29.64 -5.39
CA GLU A 705 -41.58 -28.66 -4.91
C GLU A 705 -41.61 -27.34 -5.71
N ASN A 706 -42.81 -26.78 -5.93
CA ASN A 706 -43.03 -25.52 -6.66
C ASN A 706 -42.56 -24.31 -5.83
N GLU A 707 -41.26 -24.23 -5.49
CA GLU A 707 -40.68 -23.05 -4.84
C GLU A 707 -40.45 -21.94 -5.86
N SER A 708 -41.04 -20.77 -5.60
CA SER A 708 -40.84 -19.55 -6.38
C SER A 708 -40.45 -18.39 -5.47
N PHE A 709 -39.54 -17.54 -5.93
CA PHE A 709 -39.21 -16.28 -5.27
C PHE A 709 -39.85 -15.11 -5.99
N TYR A 710 -40.30 -14.09 -5.24
CA TYR A 710 -41.01 -12.94 -5.81
C TYR A 710 -40.07 -11.74 -5.89
N LEU A 711 -40.06 -11.06 -7.04
CA LEU A 711 -39.29 -9.83 -7.24
C LEU A 711 -40.07 -8.81 -8.08
N PRO A 712 -39.93 -7.50 -7.80
CA PRO A 712 -40.45 -6.46 -8.67
C PRO A 712 -39.90 -6.51 -10.09
N LYS A 713 -40.74 -6.16 -11.06
CA LYS A 713 -40.43 -6.10 -12.49
C LYS A 713 -39.18 -5.27 -12.78
N GLU A 714 -38.91 -4.22 -12.01
CA GLU A 714 -37.73 -3.37 -12.21
C GLU A 714 -36.41 -4.11 -11.94
N LEU A 715 -36.37 -4.99 -10.93
CA LEU A 715 -35.17 -5.77 -10.58
C LEU A 715 -34.90 -6.89 -11.57
N VAL A 716 -35.97 -7.45 -12.14
CA VAL A 716 -35.88 -8.58 -13.06
C VAL A 716 -35.74 -8.13 -14.52
N LYS A 717 -36.43 -7.05 -14.89
CA LYS A 717 -36.62 -6.49 -16.24
C LYS A 717 -37.45 -7.36 -17.20
N ASP A 718 -37.29 -8.69 -17.19
CA ASP A 718 -38.04 -9.64 -18.04
C ASP A 718 -38.36 -10.98 -17.33
N GLU A 719 -39.47 -11.64 -17.69
CA GLU A 719 -39.96 -12.88 -17.04
C GLU A 719 -39.14 -14.14 -17.39
N SER A 720 -38.14 -14.04 -18.27
CA SER A 720 -37.34 -15.18 -18.75
C SER A 720 -36.25 -15.68 -17.79
N GLY A 721 -36.07 -15.03 -16.63
CA GLY A 721 -35.06 -15.40 -15.63
C GLY A 721 -35.47 -16.54 -14.69
N PHE A 722 -34.51 -17.09 -13.94
CA PHE A 722 -34.78 -18.09 -12.90
C PHE A 722 -33.73 -18.06 -11.79
N PHE A 723 -34.06 -18.61 -10.63
CA PHE A 723 -33.14 -18.71 -9.50
C PHE A 723 -32.40 -20.06 -9.48
N LEU A 724 -31.11 -20.01 -9.12
CA LEU A 724 -30.35 -21.18 -8.70
C LEU A 724 -29.99 -21.09 -7.23
N ARG A 725 -30.14 -22.21 -6.52
CA ARG A 725 -29.62 -22.34 -5.16
C ARG A 725 -28.13 -22.66 -5.20
N VAL A 726 -27.33 -21.78 -4.61
CA VAL A 726 -25.88 -21.92 -4.55
C VAL A 726 -25.51 -23.11 -3.66
N ARG A 727 -24.56 -23.92 -4.12
CA ARG A 727 -23.94 -25.00 -3.35
C ARG A 727 -22.43 -24.82 -3.35
N GLY A 728 -21.83 -24.90 -2.17
CA GLY A 728 -20.40 -24.64 -1.94
C GLY A 728 -20.08 -23.16 -1.79
N ASP A 729 -18.83 -22.88 -1.49
CA ASP A 729 -18.34 -21.55 -1.09
C ASP A 729 -17.39 -20.94 -2.14
N SER A 730 -17.40 -21.45 -3.37
CA SER A 730 -16.48 -21.00 -4.44
C SER A 730 -16.67 -19.52 -4.82
N MET A 731 -17.79 -18.91 -4.43
CA MET A 731 -18.14 -17.53 -4.74
C MET A 731 -18.14 -16.58 -3.52
N LYS A 732 -17.62 -17.01 -2.36
CA LYS A 732 -17.78 -16.28 -1.09
C LYS A 732 -17.27 -14.83 -1.10
N ASN A 733 -16.18 -14.52 -1.82
CA ASN A 733 -15.65 -13.15 -1.84
C ASN A 733 -16.41 -12.21 -2.79
N ALA A 734 -17.32 -12.75 -3.63
CA ALA A 734 -18.36 -11.95 -4.28
C ALA A 734 -19.60 -11.77 -3.40
N ASP A 735 -19.50 -12.12 -2.11
CA ASP A 735 -20.62 -12.09 -1.17
C ASP A 735 -21.79 -12.95 -1.68
N ILE A 736 -21.47 -14.17 -2.12
CA ILE A 736 -22.43 -15.22 -2.50
C ILE A 736 -22.03 -16.48 -1.72
N ASP A 737 -22.83 -16.83 -0.72
CA ASP A 737 -22.56 -17.90 0.22
C ASP A 737 -23.32 -19.19 -0.14
N ASP A 738 -22.89 -20.31 0.47
CA ASP A 738 -23.60 -21.59 0.36
C ASP A 738 -25.06 -21.46 0.84
N GLY A 739 -26.00 -21.83 -0.03
CA GLY A 739 -27.43 -21.80 0.24
C GLY A 739 -28.16 -20.52 -0.19
N ASP A 740 -27.44 -19.48 -0.64
CA ASP A 740 -28.03 -18.27 -1.25
C ASP A 740 -28.79 -18.62 -2.55
N LEU A 741 -29.72 -17.76 -2.96
CA LEU A 741 -30.43 -17.89 -4.24
C LEU A 741 -29.91 -16.83 -5.22
N VAL A 742 -29.48 -17.24 -6.42
CA VAL A 742 -28.97 -16.32 -7.44
C VAL A 742 -29.89 -16.29 -8.65
N LEU A 743 -30.41 -15.10 -8.98
CA LEU A 743 -31.20 -14.86 -10.19
C LEU A 743 -30.28 -14.83 -11.40
N LEU A 744 -30.56 -15.70 -12.36
CA LEU A 744 -29.89 -15.76 -13.65
C LEU A 744 -30.77 -15.17 -14.74
N ARG A 745 -30.18 -14.28 -15.52
CA ARG A 745 -30.79 -13.63 -16.68
C ARG A 745 -30.23 -14.19 -17.98
N GLN A 746 -31.11 -14.45 -18.94
CA GLN A 746 -30.77 -15.02 -20.25
C GLN A 746 -30.85 -14.01 -21.40
N ASP A 747 -31.27 -12.77 -21.11
CA ASP A 747 -31.50 -11.72 -22.10
C ASP A 747 -30.25 -10.90 -22.45
N LEU A 748 -29.08 -11.30 -21.96
CA LEU A 748 -27.84 -10.52 -22.04
C LEU A 748 -26.66 -11.36 -22.54
N ASP A 749 -25.81 -10.72 -23.35
CA ASP A 749 -24.49 -11.24 -23.72
C ASP A 749 -23.47 -10.98 -22.59
N PRO A 750 -22.77 -12.01 -22.08
CA PRO A 750 -21.87 -11.85 -20.95
C PRO A 750 -20.58 -11.12 -21.34
N LYS A 751 -20.12 -10.23 -20.46
CA LYS A 751 -18.89 -9.45 -20.57
C LYS A 751 -17.85 -9.95 -19.58
N SER A 752 -16.59 -9.62 -19.86
CA SER A 752 -15.50 -9.89 -18.92
C SER A 752 -15.74 -9.12 -17.62
N GLY A 753 -15.76 -9.82 -16.50
CA GLY A 753 -16.09 -9.29 -15.18
C GLY A 753 -17.46 -9.75 -14.65
N ASP A 754 -18.37 -10.21 -15.52
CA ASP A 754 -19.69 -10.66 -15.11
C ASP A 754 -19.61 -11.98 -14.32
N ILE A 755 -20.52 -12.17 -13.37
CA ILE A 755 -20.72 -13.47 -12.73
C ILE A 755 -21.70 -14.25 -13.59
N ILE A 756 -21.28 -15.42 -14.07
CA ILE A 756 -22.08 -16.26 -14.95
C ILE A 756 -22.27 -17.64 -14.34
N ALA A 757 -23.40 -18.25 -14.68
CA ALA A 757 -23.60 -19.68 -14.48
C ALA A 757 -23.34 -20.42 -15.80
N VAL A 758 -22.51 -21.45 -15.72
CA VAL A 758 -22.16 -22.30 -16.86
C VAL A 758 -22.34 -23.75 -16.48
N ALA A 759 -22.80 -24.58 -17.43
CA ALA A 759 -22.82 -26.02 -17.25
C ALA A 759 -21.50 -26.62 -17.75
N ILE A 760 -20.80 -27.34 -16.87
CA ILE A 760 -19.59 -28.10 -17.17
C ILE A 760 -19.83 -29.55 -16.74
N ASP A 761 -19.59 -30.52 -17.62
CA ASP A 761 -19.80 -31.95 -17.36
C ASP A 761 -21.20 -32.30 -16.81
N GLY A 762 -22.21 -31.51 -17.17
CA GLY A 762 -23.59 -31.69 -16.73
C GLY A 762 -23.93 -31.08 -15.37
N GLU A 763 -23.01 -30.37 -14.71
CA GLU A 763 -23.25 -29.63 -13.48
C GLU A 763 -23.13 -28.11 -13.69
N ALA A 764 -24.06 -27.35 -13.10
CA ALA A 764 -24.00 -25.89 -13.11
C ALA A 764 -22.99 -25.37 -12.08
N THR A 765 -22.09 -24.48 -12.51
CA THR A 765 -21.18 -23.75 -11.62
C THR A 765 -21.29 -22.25 -11.84
N LEU A 766 -21.22 -21.49 -10.75
CA LEU A 766 -21.17 -20.03 -10.76
C LEU A 766 -19.71 -19.56 -10.68
N LYS A 767 -19.27 -18.70 -11.60
CA LYS A 767 -17.89 -18.17 -11.67
C LYS A 767 -17.88 -16.77 -12.29
N ARG A 768 -16.82 -15.99 -12.01
CA ARG A 768 -16.59 -14.72 -12.72
C ARG A 768 -15.94 -14.99 -14.08
N LEU A 769 -16.51 -14.40 -15.13
CA LEU A 769 -16.03 -14.55 -16.49
C LEU A 769 -14.84 -13.63 -16.76
N MET A 770 -13.78 -14.16 -17.38
CA MET A 770 -12.74 -13.39 -18.03
C MET A 770 -12.56 -13.84 -19.48
N LYS A 771 -12.87 -12.95 -20.43
CA LYS A 771 -12.73 -13.24 -21.86
C LYS A 771 -11.31 -12.97 -22.35
N MET A 772 -10.69 -13.94 -23.02
CA MET A 772 -9.46 -13.77 -23.80
C MET A 772 -9.77 -13.85 -25.30
N ARG A 773 -8.78 -13.59 -26.17
CA ARG A 773 -9.00 -13.58 -27.63
C ARG A 773 -9.60 -14.89 -28.19
N ASN A 774 -9.25 -16.05 -27.62
CA ASN A 774 -9.67 -17.38 -28.10
C ASN A 774 -10.12 -18.35 -26.99
N ALA A 775 -10.32 -17.87 -25.76
CA ALA A 775 -10.66 -18.71 -24.60
C ALA A 775 -11.40 -17.90 -23.54
N ILE A 776 -12.13 -18.58 -22.66
CA ILE A 776 -12.71 -17.98 -21.47
C ILE A 776 -12.09 -18.61 -20.22
N ILE A 777 -11.83 -17.75 -19.23
CA ILE A 777 -11.37 -18.17 -17.91
C ILE A 777 -12.53 -17.96 -16.94
N LEU A 778 -12.86 -19.01 -16.19
CA LEU A 778 -13.86 -18.98 -15.14
C LEU A 778 -13.16 -18.89 -13.79
N LEU A 779 -13.30 -17.74 -13.15
CA LEU A 779 -12.60 -17.39 -11.93
C LEU A 779 -13.51 -17.66 -10.72
N PRO A 780 -13.11 -18.52 -9.76
CA PRO A 780 -13.76 -18.55 -8.46
C PRO A 780 -13.43 -17.28 -7.67
N GLU A 781 -14.33 -16.90 -6.78
CA GLU A 781 -14.07 -15.81 -5.84
C GLU A 781 -13.47 -16.32 -4.53
N ASN A 782 -13.57 -17.61 -4.24
CA ASN A 782 -12.85 -18.23 -3.15
C ASN A 782 -11.46 -18.72 -3.60
N PRO A 783 -10.37 -18.21 -3.00
CA PRO A 783 -8.98 -18.56 -3.38
C PRO A 783 -8.59 -20.03 -3.18
N GLU A 784 -9.41 -20.81 -2.46
CA GLU A 784 -9.18 -22.26 -2.29
C GLU A 784 -9.49 -23.07 -3.56
N TYR A 785 -10.14 -22.45 -4.55
CA TYR A 785 -10.52 -23.09 -5.81
C TYR A 785 -9.62 -22.60 -6.96
N GLU A 786 -9.29 -23.50 -7.88
CA GLU A 786 -8.49 -23.17 -9.07
C GLU A 786 -9.35 -22.54 -10.19
N GLU A 787 -8.71 -21.72 -11.01
CA GLU A 787 -9.32 -21.14 -12.22
C GLU A 787 -9.56 -22.23 -13.27
N ILE A 788 -10.69 -22.15 -13.98
CA ILE A 788 -11.03 -23.11 -15.03
C ILE A 788 -10.85 -22.46 -16.40
N TYR A 789 -10.00 -23.07 -17.24
CA TYR A 789 -9.71 -22.60 -18.60
C TYR A 789 -10.49 -23.45 -19.61
N ILE A 790 -11.38 -22.81 -20.38
CA ILE A 790 -12.22 -23.52 -21.35
C ILE A 790 -12.25 -22.74 -22.68
N ASN A 791 -12.35 -23.45 -23.81
CA ASN A 791 -12.60 -22.80 -25.09
C ASN A 791 -14.04 -22.27 -25.11
N GLU A 792 -14.26 -21.13 -25.78
CA GLU A 792 -15.58 -20.51 -25.84
C GLU A 792 -16.65 -21.41 -26.49
N GLN A 793 -16.25 -22.39 -27.31
CA GLN A 793 -17.14 -23.34 -27.97
C GLN A 793 -17.57 -24.52 -27.07
N ASP A 794 -16.85 -24.78 -25.98
CA ASP A 794 -17.06 -25.94 -25.10
C ASP A 794 -17.89 -25.59 -23.85
N VAL A 795 -18.48 -24.39 -23.80
CA VAL A 795 -19.22 -23.90 -22.62
C VAL A 795 -20.69 -23.64 -22.94
N ASN A 796 -21.58 -24.29 -22.19
CA ASN A 796 -23.00 -24.00 -22.22
C ASN A 796 -23.35 -22.94 -21.16
N LEU A 797 -23.63 -21.72 -21.60
CA LEU A 797 -24.02 -20.59 -20.74
C LEU A 797 -25.47 -20.75 -20.27
N LEU A 798 -25.69 -20.77 -18.97
CA LEU A 798 -27.03 -20.84 -18.38
C LEU A 798 -27.66 -19.46 -18.16
N GLY A 799 -26.84 -18.45 -17.87
CA GLY A 799 -27.26 -17.07 -17.70
C GLY A 799 -26.24 -16.22 -16.92
N ILE A 800 -26.52 -14.92 -16.83
CA ILE A 800 -25.74 -13.94 -16.06
C ILE A 800 -26.41 -13.70 -14.71
N ALA A 801 -25.64 -13.74 -13.63
CA ALA A 801 -26.15 -13.47 -12.29
C ALA A 801 -26.42 -11.98 -12.09
N SER A 802 -27.65 -11.63 -11.69
CA SER A 802 -28.07 -10.24 -11.48
C SER A 802 -28.37 -9.92 -10.01
N ILE A 803 -29.11 -10.78 -9.31
CA ILE A 803 -29.51 -10.59 -7.91
C ILE A 803 -29.14 -11.83 -7.10
N ALA A 804 -28.54 -11.67 -5.93
CA ALA A 804 -28.30 -12.77 -4.98
C ALA A 804 -29.12 -12.54 -3.69
N ILE A 805 -30.10 -13.39 -3.41
CA ILE A 805 -30.87 -13.38 -2.16
C ILE A 805 -30.11 -14.15 -1.10
N LYS A 806 -29.85 -13.50 0.03
CA LYS A 806 -29.19 -14.08 1.19
C LYS A 806 -30.09 -15.09 1.87
N LYS A 807 -29.54 -16.27 2.18
CA LYS A 807 -30.24 -17.24 3.02
C LYS A 807 -30.53 -16.63 4.38
N ASN A 808 -31.80 -16.68 4.82
CA ASN A 808 -32.18 -16.30 6.17
C ASN A 808 -31.41 -17.14 7.18
N LYS A 809 -30.51 -16.50 7.94
CA LYS A 809 -29.89 -17.10 9.11
C LYS A 809 -30.94 -17.04 10.23
N ASN A 810 -31.72 -18.11 10.34
CA ASN A 810 -32.59 -18.33 11.50
C ASN A 810 -31.80 -18.28 12.81
#